data_AF-A0A7U7G7C7-F1
#
_entry.id   AF-A0A7U7G7C7-F1
#
_cell.length_a   1.000
_cell.length_b   1.000
_cell.length_c   1.000
_cell.angle_alpha   90.00
_cell.angle_beta   90.00
_cell.angle_gamma   90.00
#
_symmetry.space_group_name_H-M   'P 1'
#
loop_
_entity.id
_entity.type
_entity.pdbx_description
1 polymer ?
#
loop_
_entity_poly.entity_id
_entity_poly.type
_entity_poly.pdbx_seq_one_letter_code
_entity_poly.pdbx_strand_id
1 'polypeptide(L)'
;MTPTFLSASTLFSFSSKKARIITRLMGSTLCGIIALTGQHGFAAPLLQRAGGTLYQQILTQPGAIITPDEHTEQGTPSPGFLAYYVFARANDKLQIGSTKDHPNGWIKASQTLSWNHRLNAQFAPLAGRSRAIFMSTRQAEENLLNGNDPAADARAILSAGDHQPPNSQAAALEPDAWIDQKKHFYLLPILDAHNSEPDYTGAMLMHVAGATLPPPHEQKSDAAPPFRAGLVFVIDTTQSMQPYIEQTRNAINDIVSQINNAPLGHNFRFGLVGFRDQSRKDDPRLEYASKIFATPDFTQSSDAITSQIASVNEAHVSSFGFDEDPIAGLKTAITDIDWSSMQGRYIILVTDAGARDEHNPLSSTHLGITDLNRLAEKHDIALFVIHLHTPAGKKFNDTDRAEAQYRTLSAFPNTSSLYYPVGNGTSDNLTNDFNLVVRQLTQAILTQASHISGQHGSQTTPEGPSNDRMAIVEQAMRLRYIGQRDNASLPPMIEGYVASTDPVSNKTALRVNLLMKRNEMSNLASSLETILDQGEQSQLAPEQFFQRLQFAFAASARNPDALSHDGDAAHGTLGSLLPEYLNGLPYRSRIAQLTQERWNSLSAGEQDAILSDLRALIERYKLYESDTDGWHSINGGNDEDEKVYSVGLDDLP
;
A
#
# COMPACT_ATOMS: atom_id res chain seq x y z
N MET A 1 1.23 57.05 14.09
CA MET A 1 0.63 58.27 13.51
C MET A 1 0.81 58.19 12.00
N THR A 2 -0.27 57.87 11.28
CA THR A 2 -0.44 58.20 9.85
C THR A 2 -0.34 59.72 9.68
N PRO A 3 0.14 60.23 8.52
CA PRO A 3 -0.69 60.36 7.31
C PRO A 3 0.05 59.94 6.01
N THR A 4 -0.54 59.58 4.85
CA THR A 4 -1.80 59.87 4.12
C THR A 4 -1.52 60.73 2.86
N PHE A 5 -1.46 60.03 1.70
CA PHE A 5 -2.07 60.32 0.39
C PHE A 5 -1.63 61.43 -0.61
N LEU A 6 -1.91 61.08 -1.89
CA LEU A 6 -2.34 61.87 -3.07
C LEU A 6 -1.22 62.64 -3.83
N SER A 7 -1.19 62.78 -5.17
CA SER A 7 -2.07 62.36 -6.28
C SER A 7 -1.56 62.96 -7.61
N ALA A 8 -1.89 62.28 -8.71
CA ALA A 8 -2.22 62.78 -10.05
C ALA A 8 -1.13 63.40 -10.98
N SER A 9 -0.85 62.65 -12.05
CA SER A 9 -1.26 62.90 -13.45
C SER A 9 -1.28 64.35 -13.98
N THR A 10 -0.70 64.59 -15.17
CA THR A 10 -1.45 64.82 -16.45
C THR A 10 -0.48 65.16 -17.60
N LEU A 11 -0.83 64.66 -18.79
CA LEU A 11 -0.27 64.85 -20.14
C LEU A 11 -0.28 66.32 -20.64
N PHE A 12 0.54 66.66 -21.65
CA PHE A 12 0.11 67.31 -22.92
C PHE A 12 1.28 67.54 -23.92
N SER A 13 1.26 66.72 -24.99
CA SER A 13 1.30 67.01 -26.44
C SER A 13 1.96 68.23 -27.13
N PHE A 14 2.40 67.93 -28.37
CA PHE A 14 2.43 68.68 -29.66
C PHE A 14 3.62 69.56 -30.08
N SER A 15 4.19 69.23 -31.26
CA SER A 15 4.36 70.11 -32.46
C SER A 15 5.36 69.44 -33.47
N SER A 16 4.98 68.87 -34.62
CA SER A 16 4.57 69.46 -35.92
C SER A 16 5.60 70.34 -36.66
N LYS A 17 6.10 69.87 -37.84
CA LYS A 17 6.12 70.64 -39.12
C LYS A 17 6.69 69.88 -40.35
N LYS A 18 5.80 69.68 -41.35
CA LYS A 18 5.87 69.87 -42.83
C LYS A 18 7.13 69.38 -43.61
N ALA A 19 7.06 68.38 -44.50
CA ALA A 19 6.39 68.23 -45.82
C ALA A 19 7.15 68.83 -47.04
N ARG A 20 7.60 67.96 -47.96
CA ARG A 20 7.72 68.23 -49.41
C ARG A 20 7.58 66.93 -50.22
N ILE A 21 6.74 67.01 -51.25
CA ILE A 21 6.28 65.96 -52.17
C ILE A 21 7.16 65.97 -53.42
N ILE A 22 7.63 64.81 -53.89
CA ILE A 22 7.82 64.51 -55.33
C ILE A 22 7.38 63.06 -55.59
N THR A 23 6.42 62.92 -56.49
CA THR A 23 5.82 61.70 -57.01
C THR A 23 6.75 60.98 -57.99
N ARG A 24 6.94 59.66 -57.83
CA ARG A 24 7.06 58.73 -58.97
C ARG A 24 6.54 57.35 -58.58
N LEU A 25 5.62 56.90 -59.43
CA LEU A 25 4.83 55.68 -59.40
C LEU A 25 5.65 54.55 -60.03
N MET A 26 5.83 53.42 -59.35
CA MET A 26 5.90 52.08 -59.96
C MET A 26 5.91 51.02 -58.85
N GLY A 27 4.96 50.09 -58.93
CA GLY A 27 4.51 49.28 -57.82
C GLY A 27 5.40 48.09 -57.46
N SER A 28 5.18 47.56 -56.26
CA SER A 28 5.37 46.14 -55.94
C SER A 28 4.64 45.84 -54.63
N THR A 29 3.61 45.00 -54.73
CA THR A 29 3.20 43.95 -53.79
C THR A 29 3.37 44.21 -52.28
N LEU A 30 2.24 44.53 -51.65
CA LEU A 30 2.03 44.46 -50.21
C LEU A 30 2.07 42.98 -49.77
N CYS A 31 3.20 42.53 -49.21
CA CYS A 31 3.26 41.29 -48.45
C CYS A 31 3.29 41.67 -46.97
N GLY A 32 2.13 41.61 -46.32
CA GLY A 32 2.01 41.80 -44.87
C GLY A 32 2.67 40.63 -44.16
N ILE A 33 3.76 40.90 -43.44
CA ILE A 33 4.35 39.98 -42.48
C ILE A 33 3.42 39.95 -41.27
N ILE A 34 2.49 38.99 -41.26
CA ILE A 34 1.87 38.53 -40.02
C ILE A 34 2.91 37.63 -39.37
N ALA A 35 3.60 38.15 -38.36
CA ALA A 35 4.38 37.34 -37.44
C ALA A 35 3.41 36.47 -36.63
N LEU A 36 3.08 35.29 -37.14
CA LEU A 36 2.57 34.20 -36.33
C LEU A 36 3.70 33.76 -35.40
N THR A 37 3.71 34.29 -34.18
CA THR A 37 4.38 33.62 -33.06
C THR A 37 3.60 32.35 -32.77
N GLY A 38 3.90 31.28 -33.53
CA GLY A 38 3.47 29.95 -33.17
C GLY A 38 4.11 29.60 -31.83
N GLN A 39 3.29 29.37 -30.80
CA GLN A 39 3.72 28.53 -29.70
C GLN A 39 4.02 27.15 -30.30
N HIS A 40 5.31 26.87 -30.54
CA HIS A 40 5.73 25.50 -30.81
C HIS A 40 5.54 24.72 -29.51
N GLY A 41 4.37 24.09 -29.35
CA GLY A 41 4.23 22.99 -28.41
C GLY A 41 5.22 21.90 -28.77
N PHE A 42 5.89 21.33 -27.78
CA PHE A 42 6.76 20.17 -28.03
C PHE A 42 5.91 19.00 -28.55
N ALA A 43 6.52 18.13 -29.35
CA ALA A 43 5.86 16.91 -29.78
C ALA A 43 5.51 16.05 -28.56
N ALA A 44 4.40 15.31 -28.62
CA ALA A 44 4.05 14.36 -27.58
C ALA A 44 5.12 13.24 -27.49
N PRO A 45 5.27 12.57 -26.33
CA PRO A 45 6.18 11.44 -26.20
C PRO A 45 5.84 10.31 -27.18
N LEU A 46 6.84 9.50 -27.52
CA LEU A 46 6.70 8.33 -28.38
C LEU A 46 5.80 7.29 -27.71
N LEU A 47 4.97 6.63 -28.51
CA LEU A 47 4.17 5.49 -28.08
C LEU A 47 5.03 4.22 -28.04
N GLN A 48 4.76 3.34 -27.08
CA GLN A 48 5.45 2.05 -26.93
C GLN A 48 5.28 1.16 -28.17
N ARG A 49 4.09 1.22 -28.77
CA ARG A 49 3.72 0.48 -29.97
C ARG A 49 2.98 1.40 -30.93
N ALA A 50 3.23 1.24 -32.22
CA ALA A 50 2.47 1.94 -33.25
C ALA A 50 0.97 1.61 -33.14
N GLY A 51 0.13 2.64 -32.98
CA GLY A 51 -1.32 2.49 -32.76
C GLY A 51 -1.74 2.16 -31.32
N GLY A 52 -0.79 2.08 -30.38
CA GLY A 52 -1.10 1.95 -28.95
C GLY A 52 -1.36 3.32 -28.29
N THR A 53 -1.65 3.30 -26.99
CA THR A 53 -1.96 4.51 -26.20
C THR A 53 -0.97 4.79 -25.07
N LEU A 54 -0.07 3.83 -24.80
CA LEU A 54 0.94 3.96 -23.76
C LEU A 54 2.19 4.67 -24.30
N TYR A 55 2.63 5.70 -23.59
CA TYR A 55 3.90 6.37 -23.86
C TYR A 55 5.07 5.51 -23.40
N GLN A 56 6.15 5.56 -24.17
CA GLN A 56 7.38 4.89 -23.83
C GLN A 56 8.04 5.57 -22.64
N GLN A 57 8.44 4.76 -21.65
CA GLN A 57 9.13 5.21 -20.46
C GLN A 57 10.45 4.46 -20.29
N ILE A 58 11.42 5.16 -19.70
CA ILE A 58 12.71 4.59 -19.34
C ILE A 58 13.03 4.93 -17.89
N LEU A 59 13.93 4.15 -17.31
CA LEU A 59 14.61 4.47 -16.06
C LEU A 59 16.08 4.80 -16.36
N THR A 60 16.62 5.83 -15.72
CA THR A 60 18.05 6.11 -15.79
C THR A 60 18.86 5.03 -15.07
N GLN A 61 20.04 4.68 -15.57
CA GLN A 61 20.99 3.89 -14.78
C GLN A 61 21.82 4.82 -13.87
N PRO A 62 22.34 4.31 -12.73
CA PRO A 62 23.27 5.08 -11.90
C PRO A 62 24.45 5.63 -12.71
N GLY A 63 24.72 6.93 -12.58
CA GLY A 63 25.80 7.60 -13.32
C GLY A 63 25.45 7.98 -14.77
N ALA A 64 24.18 7.85 -15.16
CA ALA A 64 23.68 8.39 -16.43
C ALA A 64 23.97 9.88 -16.57
N ILE A 65 24.24 10.34 -17.80
CA ILE A 65 24.53 11.75 -18.09
C ILE A 65 23.42 12.29 -18.99
N ILE A 66 22.76 13.36 -18.54
CA ILE A 66 21.75 14.08 -19.32
C ILE A 66 22.41 15.29 -19.97
N THR A 67 22.33 15.33 -21.30
CA THR A 67 22.96 16.33 -22.18
C THR A 67 21.90 17.27 -22.78
N PRO A 68 22.23 18.52 -23.12
CA PRO A 68 21.24 19.47 -23.63
C PRO A 68 20.74 19.14 -25.05
N ASP A 69 21.57 18.49 -25.87
CA ASP A 69 21.29 18.12 -27.26
C ASP A 69 21.93 16.78 -27.64
N GLU A 70 21.57 16.24 -28.80
CA GLU A 70 22.01 14.93 -29.28
C GLU A 70 23.52 14.85 -29.62
N HIS A 71 24.20 15.99 -29.83
CA HIS A 71 25.60 16.03 -30.26
C HIS A 71 26.58 16.29 -29.12
N THR A 72 26.10 16.82 -28.00
CA THR A 72 26.93 17.17 -26.85
C THR A 72 27.21 15.95 -25.98
N GLU A 73 28.47 15.79 -25.54
CA GLU A 73 28.90 14.71 -24.64
C GLU A 73 29.00 15.15 -23.17
N GLN A 74 29.07 16.45 -22.92
CA GLN A 74 29.07 17.03 -21.57
C GLN A 74 27.64 17.26 -21.09
N GLY A 75 27.34 16.85 -19.85
CA GLY A 75 25.99 16.95 -19.31
C GLY A 75 25.98 16.89 -17.80
N THR A 76 24.76 16.86 -17.26
CA THR A 76 24.51 16.77 -15.82
C THR A 76 24.35 15.30 -15.43
N PRO A 77 25.08 14.81 -14.41
CA PRO A 77 24.84 13.49 -13.86
C PRO A 77 23.41 13.39 -13.33
N SER A 78 22.70 12.32 -13.71
CA SER A 78 21.39 11.98 -13.17
C SER A 78 21.55 10.92 -12.08
N PRO A 79 20.77 11.01 -10.98
CA PRO A 79 20.48 9.85 -10.15
C PRO A 79 20.04 8.65 -11.01
N GLY A 80 20.33 7.45 -10.53
CA GLY A 80 19.78 6.23 -11.10
C GLY A 80 18.29 6.11 -10.78
N PHE A 81 17.59 5.32 -11.59
CA PHE A 81 16.20 4.90 -11.45
C PHE A 81 15.18 6.04 -11.48
N LEU A 82 15.52 7.15 -12.12
CA LEU A 82 14.55 8.20 -12.42
C LEU A 82 13.77 7.86 -13.69
N ALA A 83 12.44 7.97 -13.61
CA ALA A 83 11.52 7.69 -14.69
C ALA A 83 11.36 8.90 -15.62
N TYR A 84 11.54 8.67 -16.93
CA TYR A 84 11.34 9.68 -17.96
C TYR A 84 10.52 9.14 -19.14
N TYR A 85 9.74 10.03 -19.76
CA TYR A 85 9.11 9.81 -21.07
C TYR A 85 10.13 10.01 -22.19
N VAL A 86 10.01 9.23 -23.26
CA VAL A 86 10.87 9.36 -24.45
C VAL A 86 10.16 10.17 -25.54
N PHE A 87 10.76 11.25 -25.99
CA PHE A 87 10.22 12.17 -27.01
C PHE A 87 10.77 11.90 -28.42
N ALA A 88 12.04 11.52 -28.53
CA ALA A 88 12.71 11.30 -29.80
C ALA A 88 13.91 10.36 -29.64
N ARG A 89 14.43 9.87 -30.78
CA ARG A 89 15.63 9.03 -30.85
C ARG A 89 16.55 9.55 -31.94
N ALA A 90 17.82 9.73 -31.63
CA ALA A 90 18.84 10.19 -32.58
C ALA A 90 20.24 9.81 -32.09
N ASN A 91 21.10 9.35 -33.00
CA ASN A 91 22.52 9.10 -32.75
C ASN A 91 22.81 8.36 -31.43
N ASP A 92 22.20 7.19 -31.22
CA ASP A 92 22.28 6.37 -29.99
C ASP A 92 21.70 6.99 -28.69
N LYS A 93 21.20 8.23 -28.76
CA LYS A 93 20.57 8.94 -27.66
C LYS A 93 19.05 8.96 -27.75
N LEU A 94 18.43 9.14 -26.60
CA LEU A 94 17.00 9.32 -26.39
C LEU A 94 16.76 10.73 -25.87
N GLN A 95 15.84 11.47 -26.48
CA GLN A 95 15.34 12.71 -25.89
C GLN A 95 14.33 12.35 -24.81
N ILE A 96 14.54 12.82 -23.58
CA ILE A 96 13.77 12.43 -22.40
C ILE A 96 13.11 13.63 -21.72
N GLY A 97 11.96 13.42 -21.08
CA GLY A 97 11.24 14.42 -20.28
C GLY A 97 10.54 13.82 -19.06
N SER A 98 10.61 14.50 -17.93
CA SER A 98 10.03 14.08 -16.64
C SER A 98 8.52 14.26 -16.62
N THR A 99 8.00 15.08 -17.54
CA THR A 99 6.59 15.30 -17.84
C THR A 99 6.32 14.98 -19.31
N LYS A 100 5.04 14.90 -19.68
CA LYS A 100 4.62 14.63 -21.07
C LYS A 100 4.71 15.85 -21.98
N ASP A 101 4.82 17.04 -21.40
CA ASP A 101 4.67 18.30 -22.15
C ASP A 101 6.02 18.90 -22.55
N HIS A 102 7.10 18.53 -21.84
CA HIS A 102 8.40 19.15 -22.01
C HIS A 102 9.57 18.15 -21.91
N PRO A 103 10.43 18.05 -22.94
CA PRO A 103 11.69 17.32 -22.85
C PRO A 103 12.69 18.08 -21.96
N ASN A 104 13.44 17.36 -21.12
CA ASN A 104 14.51 17.89 -20.28
C ASN A 104 15.89 17.84 -20.97
N GLY A 105 16.13 16.90 -21.88
CA GLY A 105 17.43 16.72 -22.51
C GLY A 105 17.58 15.37 -23.20
N TRP A 106 18.82 14.96 -23.45
CA TRP A 106 19.19 13.75 -24.17
C TRP A 106 20.08 12.85 -23.31
N ILE A 107 19.86 11.53 -23.40
CA ILE A 107 20.60 10.51 -22.66
C ILE A 107 21.02 9.38 -23.59
N LYS A 108 22.19 8.77 -23.40
CA LYS A 108 22.60 7.58 -24.17
C LYS A 108 21.66 6.42 -23.85
N ALA A 109 21.15 5.74 -24.88
CA ALA A 109 20.22 4.62 -24.70
C ALA A 109 20.84 3.49 -23.84
N SER A 110 22.16 3.29 -23.92
CA SER A 110 22.90 2.31 -23.11
C SER A 110 22.99 2.66 -21.62
N GLN A 111 22.61 3.88 -21.21
CA GLN A 111 22.53 4.32 -19.82
C GLN A 111 21.08 4.34 -19.31
N THR A 112 20.18 3.64 -20.00
CA THR A 112 18.75 3.57 -19.67
C THR A 112 18.27 2.13 -19.62
N LEU A 113 17.27 1.88 -18.79
CA LEU A 113 16.50 0.66 -18.76
C LEU A 113 15.11 0.94 -19.35
N SER A 114 14.65 0.08 -20.25
CA SER A 114 13.28 0.17 -20.76
C SER A 114 12.32 -0.24 -19.65
N TRP A 115 11.37 0.63 -19.29
CA TRP A 115 10.40 0.34 -18.23
C TRP A 115 9.02 0.78 -18.64
N ASN A 116 8.33 -0.10 -19.37
CA ASN A 116 7.12 0.25 -20.10
C ASN A 116 5.82 0.00 -19.31
N HIS A 117 5.89 -0.68 -18.16
CA HIS A 117 4.70 -1.22 -17.52
C HIS A 117 4.40 -0.72 -16.10
N ARG A 118 5.20 0.20 -15.54
CA ARG A 118 5.05 0.73 -14.15
C ARG A 118 4.87 -0.34 -13.06
N LEU A 119 5.13 -1.61 -13.37
CA LEU A 119 5.11 -2.68 -12.40
C LEU A 119 6.41 -2.66 -11.64
N ASN A 120 6.27 -2.91 -10.36
CA ASN A 120 7.35 -2.91 -9.40
C ASN A 120 7.19 -4.16 -8.54
N ALA A 121 8.29 -4.89 -8.35
CA ALA A 121 8.32 -5.95 -7.38
C ALA A 121 8.53 -5.36 -5.97
N GLN A 122 7.93 -5.97 -4.97
CA GLN A 122 8.10 -5.61 -3.57
C GLN A 122 8.45 -6.86 -2.78
N PHE A 123 9.45 -6.80 -1.91
CA PHE A 123 9.74 -7.89 -0.98
C PHE A 123 8.52 -8.14 -0.08
N ALA A 124 8.05 -9.39 -0.06
CA ALA A 124 7.11 -9.82 0.96
C ALA A 124 7.78 -9.80 2.35
N PRO A 125 7.07 -9.87 3.47
CA PRO A 125 7.70 -9.99 4.78
C PRO A 125 8.67 -11.18 4.84
N LEU A 126 9.90 -10.93 5.27
CA LEU A 126 10.97 -11.93 5.32
C LEU A 126 10.77 -12.95 6.47
N ALA A 127 10.04 -12.58 7.53
CA ALA A 127 9.80 -13.46 8.65
C ALA A 127 9.10 -14.76 8.23
N GLY A 128 9.61 -15.91 8.67
CA GLY A 128 9.08 -17.22 8.31
C GLY A 128 9.43 -17.72 6.89
N ARG A 129 10.27 -17.03 6.12
CA ARG A 129 10.81 -17.49 4.82
C ARG A 129 12.31 -17.17 4.70
N SER A 130 12.93 -17.65 3.62
CA SER A 130 14.31 -17.32 3.27
C SER A 130 14.39 -16.03 2.45
N ARG A 131 15.57 -15.40 2.40
CA ARG A 131 15.85 -14.24 1.53
C ARG A 131 15.65 -14.62 0.07
N ALA A 132 15.08 -13.74 -0.74
CA ALA A 132 15.00 -13.96 -2.19
C ALA A 132 16.41 -14.01 -2.81
N ILE A 133 16.60 -14.89 -3.79
CA ILE A 133 17.85 -15.08 -4.53
C ILE A 133 17.65 -14.47 -5.92
N PHE A 134 18.52 -13.54 -6.31
CA PHE A 134 18.53 -12.97 -7.65
C PHE A 134 19.62 -13.65 -8.46
N MET A 135 19.24 -14.43 -9.46
CA MET A 135 20.15 -15.16 -10.34
C MET A 135 20.59 -14.28 -11.51
N SER A 136 21.82 -14.47 -11.99
CA SER A 136 22.41 -13.68 -13.06
C SER A 136 21.76 -13.90 -14.42
N THR A 137 21.13 -15.06 -14.63
CA THR A 137 20.48 -15.42 -15.89
C THR A 137 19.16 -16.14 -15.64
N ARG A 138 18.25 -16.02 -16.61
CA ARG A 138 16.97 -16.74 -16.62
C ARG A 138 17.17 -18.25 -16.46
N GLN A 139 18.10 -18.82 -17.22
CA GLN A 139 18.38 -20.26 -17.18
C GLN A 139 18.88 -20.70 -15.80
N ALA A 140 19.65 -19.87 -15.10
CA ALA A 140 20.13 -20.21 -13.77
C ALA A 140 19.00 -20.20 -12.73
N GLU A 141 18.04 -19.28 -12.83
CA GLU A 141 16.83 -19.29 -12.00
C GLU A 141 15.96 -20.51 -12.31
N GLU A 142 15.71 -20.79 -13.60
CA GLU A 142 14.96 -21.98 -14.01
C GLU A 142 15.66 -23.27 -13.53
N ASN A 143 16.99 -23.35 -13.59
CA ASN A 143 17.74 -24.50 -13.08
C ASN A 143 17.66 -24.63 -11.55
N LEU A 144 17.63 -23.52 -10.82
CA LEU A 144 17.46 -23.53 -9.36
C LEU A 144 16.08 -24.11 -9.00
N LEU A 145 15.02 -23.64 -9.64
CA LEU A 145 13.65 -24.09 -9.37
C LEU A 145 13.37 -25.51 -9.87
N ASN A 146 14.00 -25.91 -10.97
CA ASN A 146 13.81 -27.22 -11.60
C ASN A 146 14.89 -28.24 -11.20
N GLY A 147 15.75 -27.90 -10.23
CA GLY A 147 16.77 -28.80 -9.69
C GLY A 147 16.15 -30.02 -9.00
N ASN A 148 16.98 -31.02 -8.69
CA ASN A 148 16.52 -32.22 -7.96
C ASN A 148 16.03 -31.88 -6.55
N ASP A 149 16.65 -30.88 -5.90
CA ASP A 149 16.26 -30.35 -4.59
C ASP A 149 16.48 -28.82 -4.56
N PRO A 150 15.52 -28.04 -5.11
CA PRO A 150 15.60 -26.58 -5.16
C PRO A 150 15.84 -25.94 -3.79
N ALA A 151 15.28 -26.53 -2.74
CA ALA A 151 15.42 -26.05 -1.38
C ALA A 151 16.84 -26.25 -0.84
N ALA A 152 17.50 -27.39 -1.14
CA ALA A 152 18.89 -27.61 -0.77
C ALA A 152 19.85 -26.68 -1.52
N ASP A 153 19.64 -26.52 -2.83
CA ASP A 153 20.46 -25.65 -3.67
C ASP A 153 20.33 -24.18 -3.24
N ALA A 154 19.11 -23.72 -2.97
CA ALA A 154 18.86 -22.39 -2.43
C ALA A 154 19.54 -22.17 -1.07
N ARG A 155 19.45 -23.14 -0.13
CA ARG A 155 20.14 -23.05 1.17
C ARG A 155 21.66 -22.96 1.02
N ALA A 156 22.24 -23.65 0.05
CA ALA A 156 23.68 -23.56 -0.22
C ALA A 156 24.10 -22.15 -0.66
N ILE A 157 23.32 -21.54 -1.56
CA ILE A 157 23.53 -20.14 -1.98
C ILE A 157 23.39 -19.20 -0.78
N LEU A 158 22.30 -19.32 -0.02
CA LEU A 158 22.03 -18.46 1.13
C LEU A 158 23.09 -18.56 2.22
N SER A 159 23.63 -19.75 2.46
CA SER A 159 24.69 -19.98 3.46
C SER A 159 26.03 -19.36 3.06
N ALA A 160 26.31 -19.23 1.76
CA ALA A 160 27.47 -18.49 1.28
C ALA A 160 27.28 -16.95 1.40
N GLY A 161 26.04 -16.47 1.52
CA GLY A 161 25.71 -15.07 1.75
C GLY A 161 26.32 -14.16 0.69
N ASP A 162 26.93 -13.04 1.10
CA ASP A 162 27.62 -12.13 0.18
C ASP A 162 29.02 -12.64 -0.25
N HIS A 163 29.50 -13.74 0.34
CA HIS A 163 30.79 -14.37 0.02
C HIS A 163 30.65 -15.45 -1.06
N GLN A 164 29.78 -15.20 -2.05
CA GLN A 164 29.58 -16.12 -3.17
C GLN A 164 30.89 -16.43 -3.88
N PRO A 165 31.12 -17.68 -4.32
CA PRO A 165 32.29 -18.01 -5.12
C PRO A 165 32.27 -17.21 -6.44
N PRO A 166 33.43 -16.90 -7.05
CA PRO A 166 33.51 -16.10 -8.28
C PRO A 166 32.70 -16.63 -9.47
N ASN A 167 32.35 -17.93 -9.46
CA ASN A 167 31.56 -18.58 -10.51
C ASN A 167 30.08 -18.79 -10.11
N SER A 168 29.63 -18.20 -9.00
CA SER A 168 28.24 -18.30 -8.56
C SER A 168 27.31 -17.68 -9.60
N GLN A 169 26.17 -18.32 -9.81
CA GLN A 169 25.10 -17.77 -10.63
C GLN A 169 24.18 -16.85 -9.84
N ALA A 170 24.36 -16.71 -8.51
CA ALA A 170 23.65 -15.73 -7.71
C ALA A 170 24.29 -14.34 -7.87
N ALA A 171 23.53 -13.40 -8.43
CA ALA A 171 23.94 -12.02 -8.64
C ALA A 171 23.76 -11.17 -7.37
N ALA A 172 22.67 -11.41 -6.63
CA ALA A 172 22.37 -10.70 -5.39
C ALA A 172 21.43 -11.50 -4.49
N LEU A 173 21.30 -11.05 -3.24
CA LEU A 173 20.32 -11.56 -2.28
C LEU A 173 19.48 -10.38 -1.76
N GLU A 174 18.19 -10.61 -1.50
CA GLU A 174 17.34 -9.67 -0.74
C GLU A 174 18.05 -9.28 0.56
N PRO A 175 18.01 -8.03 1.06
CA PRO A 175 18.64 -7.69 2.34
C PRO A 175 18.15 -8.52 3.53
N ASP A 176 19.00 -8.70 4.54
CA ASP A 176 18.70 -9.46 5.75
C ASP A 176 17.95 -8.63 6.82
N ALA A 177 17.65 -7.37 6.51
CA ALA A 177 16.86 -6.45 7.33
C ALA A 177 15.63 -5.95 6.57
N TRP A 178 14.59 -5.57 7.31
CA TRP A 178 13.39 -4.97 6.72
C TRP A 178 13.67 -3.57 6.18
N ILE A 179 13.23 -3.31 4.95
CA ILE A 179 13.27 -1.96 4.37
C ILE A 179 11.91 -1.31 4.55
N ASP A 180 11.88 -0.22 5.33
CA ASP A 180 10.69 0.63 5.46
C ASP A 180 10.52 1.45 4.17
N GLN A 181 9.66 0.98 3.25
CA GLN A 181 9.45 1.66 1.97
C GLN A 181 8.88 3.07 2.08
N LYS A 182 8.21 3.42 3.19
CA LYS A 182 7.70 4.78 3.40
C LYS A 182 8.84 5.77 3.67
N LYS A 183 9.92 5.30 4.31
CA LYS A 183 11.11 6.12 4.60
C LYS A 183 12.18 6.00 3.52
N HIS A 184 12.46 4.77 3.10
CA HIS A 184 13.46 4.42 2.10
C HIS A 184 12.78 3.79 0.90
N PHE A 185 12.05 4.62 0.16
CA PHE A 185 11.42 4.18 -1.07
C PHE A 185 12.46 3.64 -2.05
N TYR A 186 12.25 2.41 -2.51
CA TYR A 186 13.07 1.77 -3.51
C TYR A 186 12.22 1.32 -4.69
N LEU A 187 12.87 1.29 -5.85
CA LEU A 187 12.29 0.70 -7.05
C LEU A 187 12.99 -0.64 -7.32
N LEU A 188 12.19 -1.67 -7.51
CA LEU A 188 12.57 -2.95 -8.06
C LEU A 188 11.70 -3.20 -9.31
N PRO A 189 11.84 -2.36 -10.36
CA PRO A 189 11.08 -2.47 -11.59
C PRO A 189 11.18 -3.88 -12.14
N ILE A 190 10.01 -4.42 -12.45
CA ILE A 190 9.91 -5.59 -13.31
C ILE A 190 10.24 -5.08 -14.72
N LEU A 191 11.14 -5.77 -15.42
CA LEU A 191 11.53 -5.50 -16.80
C LEU A 191 10.88 -6.51 -17.75
N ASP A 192 10.68 -7.73 -17.25
CA ASP A 192 10.03 -8.83 -17.94
C ASP A 192 9.47 -9.82 -16.91
N ALA A 193 8.34 -10.47 -17.22
CA ALA A 193 7.72 -11.44 -16.33
C ALA A 193 6.99 -12.54 -17.12
N HIS A 194 7.08 -13.77 -16.63
CA HIS A 194 6.42 -14.92 -17.22
C HIS A 194 6.01 -15.93 -16.15
N ASN A 195 4.96 -16.70 -16.40
CA ASN A 195 4.67 -17.86 -15.57
C ASN A 195 5.71 -18.96 -15.85
N SER A 196 6.18 -19.62 -14.79
CA SER A 196 6.90 -20.88 -14.95
C SER A 196 6.01 -21.90 -15.66
N GLU A 197 6.61 -22.85 -16.39
CA GLU A 197 5.84 -23.93 -16.99
C GLU A 197 5.00 -24.70 -15.94
N PRO A 198 3.80 -25.21 -16.30
CA PRO A 198 2.81 -25.74 -15.35
C PRO A 198 3.29 -26.87 -14.45
N ASP A 199 4.32 -27.59 -14.86
CA ASP A 199 4.79 -28.81 -14.21
C ASP A 199 5.62 -28.55 -12.94
N TYR A 200 6.03 -27.31 -12.65
CA TYR A 200 7.19 -27.09 -11.78
C TYR A 200 6.97 -26.31 -10.49
N THR A 201 6.09 -25.31 -10.43
CA THR A 201 5.68 -24.62 -9.17
C THR A 201 4.48 -23.69 -9.34
N GLY A 202 4.21 -23.24 -10.57
CA GLY A 202 3.25 -22.16 -10.82
C GLY A 202 3.75 -20.78 -10.38
N ALA A 203 5.05 -20.65 -10.08
CA ALA A 203 5.66 -19.38 -9.68
C ALA A 203 5.82 -18.46 -10.90
N MET A 204 5.62 -17.16 -10.67
CA MET A 204 5.97 -16.15 -11.67
C MET A 204 7.46 -15.87 -11.60
N LEU A 205 8.15 -16.01 -12.73
CA LEU A 205 9.55 -15.63 -12.94
C LEU A 205 9.61 -14.18 -13.39
N MET A 206 10.48 -13.40 -12.77
CA MET A 206 10.64 -11.98 -13.06
C MET A 206 12.11 -11.67 -13.38
N HIS A 207 12.33 -10.87 -14.42
CA HIS A 207 13.56 -10.12 -14.60
C HIS A 207 13.36 -8.76 -13.94
N VAL A 208 14.13 -8.46 -12.91
CA VAL A 208 14.07 -7.18 -12.22
C VAL A 208 15.40 -6.47 -12.30
N ALA A 209 15.31 -5.14 -12.26
CA ALA A 209 16.42 -4.28 -11.90
C ALA A 209 16.03 -3.51 -10.64
N GLY A 210 16.99 -3.09 -9.82
CA GLY A 210 16.72 -2.32 -8.62
C GLY A 210 17.93 -1.51 -8.20
N ALA A 211 17.68 -0.30 -7.73
CA ALA A 211 18.62 0.47 -6.94
C ALA A 211 17.85 1.33 -5.96
N THR A 212 18.55 1.78 -4.92
CA THR A 212 18.06 2.86 -4.08
C THR A 212 17.97 4.14 -4.89
N LEU A 213 16.81 4.79 -4.88
CA LEU A 213 16.73 6.22 -5.22
C LEU A 213 17.52 6.98 -4.15
N PRO A 214 18.41 7.93 -4.51
CA PRO A 214 19.11 8.69 -3.49
C PRO A 214 18.09 9.45 -2.64
N PRO A 215 18.11 9.32 -1.30
CA PRO A 215 17.18 10.05 -0.45
C PRO A 215 17.40 11.56 -0.64
N PRO A 216 16.34 12.38 -0.66
CA PRO A 216 16.47 13.83 -0.63
C PRO A 216 17.00 14.22 0.75
N HIS A 217 18.32 14.40 0.86
CA HIS A 217 19.01 14.90 2.05
C HIS A 217 18.64 14.21 3.38
N GLU A 218 19.18 13.02 3.66
CA GLU A 218 19.16 12.50 5.03
C GLU A 218 20.39 12.97 5.82
N GLN A 219 20.16 13.84 6.81
CA GLN A 219 21.05 13.97 7.96
C GLN A 219 21.00 12.63 8.71
N LYS A 220 22.15 11.96 8.82
CA LYS A 220 22.29 10.83 9.76
C LYS A 220 21.88 11.32 11.15
N SER A 221 20.77 10.81 11.67
CA SER A 221 20.42 10.96 13.08
C SER A 221 21.48 10.25 13.92
N ASP A 222 22.03 10.94 14.93
CA ASP A 222 23.19 10.52 15.72
C ASP A 222 22.92 9.41 16.76
N ALA A 223 21.71 8.84 16.81
CA ALA A 223 21.44 7.59 17.54
C ALA A 223 20.18 6.92 16.99
N ALA A 224 20.22 5.60 16.84
CA ALA A 224 19.01 4.84 16.53
C ALA A 224 18.06 4.86 17.74
N PRO A 225 16.74 5.05 17.52
CA PRO A 225 15.78 5.11 18.61
C PRO A 225 15.73 3.75 19.35
N PRO A 226 15.57 3.75 20.69
CA PRO A 226 15.39 2.51 21.43
C PRO A 226 14.11 1.81 20.99
N PHE A 227 14.09 0.47 21.06
CA PHE A 227 12.89 -0.30 20.77
C PHE A 227 11.74 0.10 21.72
N ARG A 228 10.64 0.59 21.15
CA ARG A 228 9.38 0.88 21.82
C ARG A 228 8.27 0.04 21.23
N ALA A 229 7.39 -0.47 22.08
CA ALA A 229 6.24 -1.27 21.69
C ALA A 229 4.93 -0.71 22.27
N GLY A 230 3.92 -0.61 21.41
CA GLY A 230 2.55 -0.29 21.76
C GLY A 230 1.66 -1.52 21.65
N LEU A 231 0.83 -1.75 22.67
CA LEU A 231 -0.24 -2.75 22.63
C LEU A 231 -1.59 -2.09 22.86
N VAL A 232 -2.45 -2.13 21.85
CA VAL A 232 -3.78 -1.54 21.91
C VAL A 232 -4.82 -2.65 22.02
N PHE A 233 -5.62 -2.60 23.07
CA PHE A 233 -6.82 -3.43 23.16
C PHE A 233 -7.95 -2.76 22.39
N VAL A 234 -8.63 -3.53 21.54
CA VAL A 234 -9.84 -3.10 20.85
C VAL A 234 -10.96 -3.97 21.38
N ILE A 235 -11.83 -3.39 22.21
CA ILE A 235 -12.79 -4.17 23.01
C ILE A 235 -14.21 -3.84 22.55
N ASP A 236 -14.98 -4.90 22.36
CA ASP A 236 -16.42 -4.84 22.24
C ASP A 236 -17.04 -4.36 23.56
N THR A 237 -17.69 -3.20 23.54
CA THR A 237 -18.29 -2.56 24.73
C THR A 237 -19.80 -2.72 24.80
N THR A 238 -20.33 -3.80 24.26
CA THR A 238 -21.76 -4.18 24.35
C THR A 238 -22.13 -4.77 25.72
N GLN A 239 -23.43 -4.95 25.95
CA GLN A 239 -23.96 -5.43 27.23
C GLN A 239 -23.51 -6.87 27.56
N SER A 240 -23.36 -7.76 26.57
CA SER A 240 -22.88 -9.14 26.80
C SER A 240 -21.43 -9.18 27.27
N MET A 241 -20.66 -8.11 27.01
CA MET A 241 -19.22 -8.07 27.24
C MET A 241 -18.80 -7.63 28.64
N GLN A 242 -19.73 -7.17 29.49
CA GLN A 242 -19.44 -6.63 30.83
C GLN A 242 -18.44 -7.46 31.67
N PRO A 243 -18.62 -8.78 31.89
CA PRO A 243 -17.65 -9.55 32.69
C PRO A 243 -16.26 -9.61 32.04
N TYR A 244 -16.18 -9.56 30.71
CA TYR A 244 -14.91 -9.62 29.97
C TYR A 244 -14.22 -8.26 29.91
N ILE A 245 -14.97 -7.15 29.88
CA ILE A 245 -14.44 -5.79 30.05
C ILE A 245 -13.74 -5.68 31.41
N GLU A 246 -14.39 -6.15 32.48
CA GLU A 246 -13.79 -6.18 33.82
C GLU A 246 -12.53 -7.03 33.89
N GLN A 247 -12.55 -8.24 33.32
CA GLN A 247 -11.35 -9.09 33.27
C GLN A 247 -10.22 -8.47 32.46
N THR A 248 -10.52 -7.83 31.33
CA THR A 248 -9.50 -7.15 30.52
C THR A 248 -8.88 -5.99 31.29
N ARG A 249 -9.70 -5.20 32.00
CA ARG A 249 -9.24 -4.12 32.87
C ARG A 249 -8.31 -4.64 33.98
N ASN A 250 -8.70 -5.74 34.63
CA ASN A 250 -7.89 -6.37 35.67
C ASN A 250 -6.57 -6.91 35.11
N ALA A 251 -6.59 -7.58 33.95
CA ALA A 251 -5.38 -8.09 33.30
C ALA A 251 -4.43 -6.95 32.92
N ILE A 252 -4.94 -5.85 32.36
CA ILE A 252 -4.13 -4.65 32.06
C ILE A 252 -3.50 -4.11 33.35
N ASN A 253 -4.28 -3.94 34.43
CA ASN A 253 -3.76 -3.45 35.72
C ASN A 253 -2.68 -4.36 36.32
N ASP A 254 -2.88 -5.67 36.29
CA ASP A 254 -1.91 -6.65 36.77
C ASP A 254 -0.60 -6.57 35.98
N ILE A 255 -0.71 -6.39 34.67
CA ILE A 255 0.45 -6.33 33.76
C ILE A 255 1.18 -4.99 33.88
N VAL A 256 0.45 -3.87 33.94
CA VAL A 256 1.01 -2.54 34.23
C VAL A 256 1.81 -2.59 35.54
N SER A 257 1.24 -3.20 36.59
CA SER A 257 1.92 -3.40 37.87
C SER A 257 3.19 -4.25 37.73
N GLN A 258 3.21 -5.26 36.87
CA GLN A 258 4.40 -6.07 36.60
C GLN A 258 5.47 -5.30 35.82
N ILE A 259 5.10 -4.54 34.78
CA ILE A 259 6.06 -3.82 33.94
C ILE A 259 6.65 -2.59 34.62
N ASN A 260 5.94 -1.93 35.53
CA ASN A 260 6.48 -0.81 36.33
C ASN A 260 7.67 -1.24 37.18
N ASN A 261 7.67 -2.50 37.62
CA ASN A 261 8.71 -3.08 38.44
C ASN A 261 9.83 -3.73 37.62
N ALA A 262 9.75 -3.65 36.28
CA ALA A 262 10.71 -4.23 35.35
C ALA A 262 11.37 -3.16 34.47
N PRO A 263 12.61 -3.38 33.97
CA PRO A 263 13.26 -2.50 32.99
C PRO A 263 12.45 -2.30 31.68
N LEU A 264 11.42 -3.12 31.47
CA LEU A 264 10.51 -3.08 30.32
C LEU A 264 9.49 -1.95 30.38
N GLY A 265 9.16 -1.41 31.56
CA GLY A 265 8.16 -0.35 31.72
C GLY A 265 8.48 0.94 30.96
N HIS A 266 9.74 1.16 30.58
CA HIS A 266 10.15 2.30 29.76
C HIS A 266 9.92 2.09 28.26
N ASN A 267 9.81 0.84 27.80
CA ASN A 267 9.75 0.48 26.38
C ASN A 267 8.35 0.04 25.95
N PHE A 268 7.39 -0.09 26.86
CA PHE A 268 6.05 -0.58 26.56
C PHE A 268 4.95 0.39 26.97
N ARG A 269 3.96 0.61 26.09
CA ARG A 269 2.76 1.41 26.39
C ARG A 269 1.51 0.68 25.92
N PHE A 270 0.41 0.93 26.63
CA PHE A 270 -0.87 0.35 26.35
C PHE A 270 -1.83 1.40 25.80
N GLY A 271 -2.71 1.00 24.89
CA GLY A 271 -3.86 1.78 24.47
C GLY A 271 -5.15 0.98 24.61
N LEU A 272 -6.28 1.68 24.52
CA LEU A 272 -7.60 1.08 24.56
C LEU A 272 -8.54 1.83 23.63
N VAL A 273 -9.18 1.08 22.74
CA VAL A 273 -10.27 1.53 21.88
C VAL A 273 -11.49 0.68 22.21
N GLY A 274 -12.62 1.32 22.44
CA GLY A 274 -13.91 0.64 22.54
C GLY A 274 -14.69 0.83 21.26
N PHE A 275 -15.47 -0.18 20.89
CA PHE A 275 -16.47 -0.05 19.83
C PHE A 275 -17.82 -0.59 20.30
N ARG A 276 -18.87 -0.15 19.61
CA ARG A 276 -20.26 -0.57 19.82
C ARG A 276 -20.96 -0.62 18.47
N ASP A 277 -22.04 -1.37 18.37
CA ASP A 277 -22.95 -1.27 17.24
C ASP A 277 -23.44 0.18 17.00
N GLN A 278 -23.51 0.59 15.73
CA GLN A 278 -24.41 1.64 15.27
C GLN A 278 -25.79 1.05 14.95
N SER A 279 -26.58 0.73 15.99
CA SER A 279 -27.91 0.11 15.80
C SER A 279 -28.94 1.02 15.11
N ARG A 280 -28.61 2.31 14.98
CA ARG A 280 -29.20 3.35 14.11
C ARG A 280 -28.24 4.54 14.12
N LYS A 281 -27.97 5.15 12.95
CA LYS A 281 -27.15 6.38 12.79
C LYS A 281 -27.54 7.52 13.77
N ASP A 282 -28.75 7.47 14.33
CA ASP A 282 -29.34 8.51 15.19
C ASP A 282 -29.88 8.00 16.55
N ASP A 283 -29.45 6.84 17.08
CA ASP A 283 -29.80 6.49 18.48
C ASP A 283 -28.76 7.08 19.46
N PRO A 284 -29.05 8.19 20.15
CA PRO A 284 -28.07 8.85 21.02
C PRO A 284 -27.68 7.98 22.22
N ARG A 285 -28.43 6.91 22.50
CA ARG A 285 -28.24 6.03 23.66
C ARG A 285 -27.06 5.07 23.51
N LEU A 286 -26.57 4.84 22.29
CA LEU A 286 -25.35 4.04 22.04
C LEU A 286 -24.06 4.85 22.23
N GLU A 287 -24.16 6.18 22.29
CA GLU A 287 -23.10 7.18 22.55
C GLU A 287 -21.99 7.28 21.49
N TYR A 288 -21.38 6.17 21.05
CA TYR A 288 -20.29 6.14 20.08
C TYR A 288 -20.24 4.82 19.31
N ALA A 289 -19.72 4.86 18.09
CA ALA A 289 -19.43 3.66 17.29
C ALA A 289 -18.01 3.13 17.54
N SER A 290 -17.03 4.04 17.57
CA SER A 290 -15.68 3.77 18.02
C SER A 290 -15.19 4.96 18.84
N LYS A 291 -14.39 4.68 19.88
CA LYS A 291 -13.83 5.69 20.77
C LYS A 291 -12.49 5.25 21.32
N ILE A 292 -11.50 6.13 21.21
CA ILE A 292 -10.21 5.96 21.88
C ILE A 292 -10.38 6.38 23.35
N PHE A 293 -10.18 5.44 24.27
CA PHE A 293 -10.18 5.69 25.71
C PHE A 293 -8.77 5.96 26.23
N ALA A 294 -7.77 5.31 25.64
CA ALA A 294 -6.36 5.46 26.01
C ALA A 294 -5.48 5.33 24.76
N THR A 295 -4.45 6.14 24.66
CA THR A 295 -3.41 6.04 23.63
C THR A 295 -2.11 5.51 24.26
N PRO A 296 -1.30 4.72 23.52
CA PRO A 296 -0.01 4.23 23.99
C PRO A 296 1.06 5.35 24.04
N ASP A 297 0.85 6.35 24.89
CA ASP A 297 1.63 7.58 24.96
C ASP A 297 2.91 7.42 25.81
N PHE A 298 4.07 7.47 25.15
CA PHE A 298 5.38 7.38 25.79
C PHE A 298 5.80 8.65 26.55
N THR A 299 5.07 9.75 26.42
CA THR A 299 5.27 10.97 27.23
C THR A 299 4.65 10.85 28.63
N GLN A 300 3.75 9.87 28.82
CA GLN A 300 3.10 9.58 30.09
C GLN A 300 3.76 8.40 30.81
N SER A 301 3.52 8.29 32.12
CA SER A 301 3.88 7.10 32.90
C SER A 301 3.05 5.89 32.44
N SER A 302 3.62 4.70 32.52
CA SER A 302 2.93 3.43 32.23
C SER A 302 1.62 3.25 33.02
N ASP A 303 1.53 3.82 34.23
CA ASP A 303 0.32 3.81 35.08
C ASP A 303 -0.81 4.73 34.63
N ALA A 304 -0.56 5.65 33.68
CA ALA A 304 -1.57 6.63 33.27
C ALA A 304 -2.83 5.94 32.71
N ILE A 305 -2.65 4.80 32.04
CA ILE A 305 -3.74 4.00 31.48
C ILE A 305 -4.73 3.53 32.54
N THR A 306 -4.32 3.23 33.78
CA THR A 306 -5.21 2.69 34.82
C THR A 306 -6.39 3.62 35.10
N SER A 307 -6.17 4.93 35.10
CA SER A 307 -7.24 5.92 35.27
C SER A 307 -8.15 6.03 34.04
N GLN A 308 -7.59 5.84 32.84
CA GLN A 308 -8.30 5.95 31.57
C GLN A 308 -9.22 4.74 31.34
N ILE A 309 -8.75 3.52 31.63
CA ILE A 309 -9.52 2.28 31.44
C ILE A 309 -10.62 2.08 32.49
N ALA A 310 -10.53 2.76 33.63
CA ALA A 310 -11.58 2.78 34.64
C ALA A 310 -12.87 3.46 34.11
N SER A 311 -12.77 4.31 33.08
CA SER A 311 -13.90 5.02 32.48
C SER A 311 -14.69 4.20 31.44
N VAL A 312 -14.21 3.01 31.09
CA VAL A 312 -14.83 2.16 30.05
C VAL A 312 -16.02 1.44 30.66
N ASN A 313 -17.22 1.73 30.18
CA ASN A 313 -18.44 1.07 30.63
C ASN A 313 -19.16 0.45 29.43
N GLU A 314 -19.88 -0.64 29.69
CA GLU A 314 -20.74 -1.28 28.70
C GLU A 314 -21.86 -0.34 28.22
N ALA A 315 -22.39 -0.61 27.03
CA ALA A 315 -23.58 0.07 26.54
C ALA A 315 -24.78 -0.22 27.45
N HIS A 316 -25.56 0.81 27.77
CA HIS A 316 -26.78 0.69 28.58
C HIS A 316 -28.01 0.21 27.79
N VAL A 317 -27.88 0.05 26.47
CA VAL A 317 -28.94 -0.38 25.54
C VAL A 317 -28.43 -1.50 24.62
N SER A 318 -29.32 -2.42 24.24
CA SER A 318 -29.02 -3.49 23.29
C SER A 318 -28.81 -2.94 21.88
N SER A 319 -27.86 -3.53 21.14
CA SER A 319 -27.66 -3.38 19.70
C SER A 319 -28.82 -3.99 18.90
N PHE A 320 -28.93 -3.65 17.61
CA PHE A 320 -29.98 -4.15 16.70
C PHE A 320 -29.40 -5.32 15.90
N GLY A 321 -29.29 -6.47 16.55
CA GLY A 321 -28.71 -7.68 15.97
C GLY A 321 -27.67 -8.29 16.89
N PHE A 322 -27.15 -9.45 16.50
CA PHE A 322 -26.00 -10.06 17.17
C PHE A 322 -24.68 -9.60 16.53
N ASP A 323 -24.71 -9.15 15.28
CA ASP A 323 -23.54 -8.63 14.56
C ASP A 323 -23.17 -7.22 15.03
N GLU A 324 -21.91 -7.05 15.42
CA GLU A 324 -21.35 -5.78 15.90
C GLU A 324 -20.46 -5.12 14.83
N ASP A 325 -19.90 -3.93 15.10
CA ASP A 325 -18.99 -3.21 14.18
C ASP A 325 -17.54 -3.15 14.72
N PRO A 326 -16.84 -4.30 14.82
CA PRO A 326 -15.41 -4.32 15.19
C PRO A 326 -14.54 -3.63 14.14
N ILE A 327 -15.03 -3.52 12.90
CA ILE A 327 -14.33 -2.88 11.78
C ILE A 327 -14.09 -1.39 12.09
N ALA A 328 -15.09 -0.67 12.60
CA ALA A 328 -14.93 0.71 13.04
C ALA A 328 -13.90 0.86 14.17
N GLY A 329 -13.94 -0.04 15.16
CA GLY A 329 -12.98 -0.11 16.26
C GLY A 329 -11.55 -0.28 15.79
N LEU A 330 -11.34 -1.25 14.89
CA LEU A 330 -10.02 -1.56 14.36
C LEU A 330 -9.50 -0.48 13.44
N LYS A 331 -10.34 0.09 12.56
CA LYS A 331 -9.95 1.21 11.70
C LYS A 331 -9.40 2.35 12.57
N THR A 332 -10.15 2.76 13.59
CA THR A 332 -9.75 3.80 14.54
C THR A 332 -8.42 3.46 15.23
N ALA A 333 -8.23 2.21 15.68
CA ALA A 333 -6.99 1.79 16.31
C ALA A 333 -5.78 1.78 15.35
N ILE A 334 -6.00 1.51 14.06
CA ILE A 334 -4.94 1.46 13.05
C ILE A 334 -4.58 2.86 12.53
N THR A 335 -5.58 3.72 12.27
CA THR A 335 -5.38 5.00 11.59
C THR A 335 -5.23 6.20 12.52
N ASP A 336 -5.92 6.20 13.67
CA ASP A 336 -6.04 7.40 14.51
C ASP A 336 -5.07 7.36 15.72
N ILE A 337 -4.52 6.19 16.03
CA ILE A 337 -3.43 6.05 17.00
C ILE A 337 -2.10 6.37 16.31
N ASP A 338 -1.29 7.21 16.94
CA ASP A 338 0.07 7.50 16.47
C ASP A 338 1.03 6.34 16.79
N TRP A 339 1.34 5.55 15.76
CA TRP A 339 2.29 4.43 15.82
C TRP A 339 3.73 4.82 15.42
N SER A 340 3.99 6.09 15.07
CA SER A 340 5.25 6.52 14.46
C SER A 340 6.47 6.29 15.37
N SER A 341 6.28 6.44 16.68
CA SER A 341 7.34 6.25 17.69
C SER A 341 7.52 4.80 18.15
N MET A 342 6.76 3.85 17.60
CA MET A 342 6.68 2.46 18.04
C MET A 342 7.13 1.49 16.95
N GLN A 343 8.11 0.65 17.29
CA GLN A 343 8.62 -0.41 16.44
C GLN A 343 7.84 -1.71 16.62
N GLY A 344 7.44 -2.03 17.85
CA GLY A 344 6.50 -3.10 18.12
C GLY A 344 5.07 -2.58 18.08
N ARG A 345 4.24 -3.04 17.14
CA ARG A 345 2.87 -2.58 16.99
C ARG A 345 1.91 -3.76 17.10
N TYR A 346 1.13 -3.79 18.17
CA TYR A 346 0.27 -4.91 18.50
C TYR A 346 -1.17 -4.43 18.75
N ILE A 347 -2.14 -5.12 18.17
CA ILE A 347 -3.55 -4.94 18.50
C ILE A 347 -4.12 -6.26 18.98
N ILE A 348 -4.91 -6.25 20.06
CA ILE A 348 -5.73 -7.40 20.48
C ILE A 348 -7.21 -6.98 20.39
N LEU A 349 -7.93 -7.57 19.43
CA LEU A 349 -9.38 -7.51 19.37
C LEU A 349 -9.99 -8.49 20.38
N VAL A 350 -10.99 -8.04 21.13
CA VAL A 350 -11.78 -8.88 22.05
C VAL A 350 -13.27 -8.70 21.75
N THR A 351 -13.96 -9.79 21.38
CA THR A 351 -15.40 -9.79 21.05
C THR A 351 -16.00 -11.18 21.19
N ASP A 352 -17.32 -11.25 21.40
CA ASP A 352 -18.12 -12.47 21.42
C ASP A 352 -19.04 -12.65 20.21
N ALA A 353 -18.97 -11.73 19.24
CA ALA A 353 -19.80 -11.71 18.06
C ALA A 353 -18.97 -11.53 16.78
N GLY A 354 -19.53 -11.94 15.64
CA GLY A 354 -18.97 -11.69 14.33
C GLY A 354 -19.07 -10.25 13.87
N ALA A 355 -18.24 -9.91 12.89
CA ALA A 355 -18.25 -8.59 12.29
C ALA A 355 -19.44 -8.43 11.36
N ARG A 356 -20.02 -7.23 11.39
CA ARG A 356 -20.94 -6.78 10.36
C ARG A 356 -20.25 -6.77 9.01
N ASP A 357 -20.97 -7.32 8.05
CA ASP A 357 -20.56 -7.41 6.65
C ASP A 357 -20.53 -6.02 5.98
N GLU A 358 -19.58 -5.78 5.08
CA GLU A 358 -19.39 -4.53 4.35
C GLU A 358 -20.60 -4.10 3.51
N HIS A 359 -21.41 -5.06 3.06
CA HIS A 359 -22.64 -4.86 2.28
C HIS A 359 -23.81 -4.41 3.16
N ASN A 360 -23.68 -4.49 4.49
CA ASN A 360 -24.74 -4.12 5.41
C ASN A 360 -24.92 -2.58 5.44
N PRO A 361 -26.14 -2.04 5.27
CA PRO A 361 -26.40 -0.60 5.34
C PRO A 361 -26.02 0.06 6.68
N LEU A 362 -25.89 -0.75 7.75
CA LEU A 362 -25.45 -0.31 9.08
C LEU A 362 -23.92 -0.42 9.28
N SER A 363 -23.15 -0.81 8.25
CA SER A 363 -21.69 -0.75 8.30
C SER A 363 -21.26 0.71 8.27
N SER A 364 -20.54 1.16 9.30
CA SER A 364 -20.15 2.56 9.41
C SER A 364 -18.96 2.93 8.51
N THR A 365 -18.17 1.93 8.11
CA THR A 365 -16.95 2.11 7.32
C THR A 365 -17.06 1.60 5.90
N HIS A 366 -18.01 0.69 5.62
CA HIS A 366 -18.11 -0.06 4.35
C HIS A 366 -16.82 -0.82 3.96
N LEU A 367 -15.91 -1.03 4.91
CA LEU A 367 -14.71 -1.86 4.73
C LEU A 367 -15.00 -3.28 5.18
N GLY A 368 -14.46 -4.25 4.44
CA GLY A 368 -14.56 -5.66 4.79
C GLY A 368 -13.44 -6.14 5.71
N ILE A 369 -13.56 -7.39 6.14
CA ILE A 369 -12.54 -8.08 6.96
C ILE A 369 -11.16 -8.11 6.27
N THR A 370 -11.13 -8.37 4.97
CA THR A 370 -9.89 -8.42 4.20
C THR A 370 -9.25 -7.04 4.06
N ASP A 371 -10.06 -5.98 3.94
CA ASP A 371 -9.54 -4.60 3.90
C ASP A 371 -8.84 -4.22 5.19
N LEU A 372 -9.41 -4.60 6.34
CA LEU A 372 -8.80 -4.33 7.64
C LEU A 372 -7.53 -5.15 7.88
N ASN A 373 -7.48 -6.39 7.41
CA ASN A 373 -6.25 -7.17 7.46
C ASN A 373 -5.13 -6.50 6.64
N ARG A 374 -5.41 -6.09 5.40
CA ARG A 374 -4.44 -5.37 4.55
C ARG A 374 -4.03 -4.04 5.17
N LEU A 375 -4.97 -3.30 5.75
CA LEU A 375 -4.68 -2.03 6.43
C LEU A 375 -3.76 -2.24 7.63
N ALA A 376 -4.00 -3.27 8.44
CA ALA A 376 -3.10 -3.65 9.54
C ALA A 376 -1.71 -4.03 9.03
N GLU A 377 -1.62 -4.83 7.95
CA GLU A 377 -0.34 -5.20 7.34
C GLU A 377 0.45 -3.97 6.84
N LYS A 378 -0.23 -3.03 6.16
CA LYS A 378 0.38 -1.79 5.66
C LYS A 378 0.89 -0.87 6.78
N HIS A 379 0.24 -0.90 7.95
CA HIS A 379 0.70 -0.21 9.15
C HIS A 379 1.65 -1.06 9.99
N ASP A 380 2.01 -2.24 9.49
CA ASP A 380 2.84 -3.26 10.11
C ASP A 380 2.39 -3.61 11.55
N ILE A 381 1.09 -3.79 11.74
CA ILE A 381 0.47 -4.13 13.02
C ILE A 381 0.22 -5.63 13.06
N ALA A 382 0.68 -6.29 14.13
CA ALA A 382 0.26 -7.65 14.44
C ALA A 382 -1.11 -7.62 15.13
N LEU A 383 -2.15 -8.03 14.39
CA LEU A 383 -3.53 -8.05 14.85
C LEU A 383 -3.93 -9.44 15.37
N PHE A 384 -4.12 -9.54 16.67
CA PHE A 384 -4.60 -10.72 17.37
C PHE A 384 -6.11 -10.61 17.60
N VAL A 385 -6.81 -11.74 17.55
CA VAL A 385 -8.24 -11.80 17.88
C VAL A 385 -8.49 -12.84 18.96
N ILE A 386 -9.05 -12.39 20.08
CA ILE A 386 -9.61 -13.23 21.12
C ILE A 386 -11.13 -13.26 20.92
N HIS A 387 -11.64 -14.41 20.48
CA HIS A 387 -13.06 -14.60 20.17
C HIS A 387 -13.72 -15.51 21.20
N LEU A 388 -14.73 -14.97 21.90
CA LEU A 388 -15.45 -15.66 22.96
C LEU A 388 -16.59 -16.50 22.38
N HIS A 389 -16.55 -17.82 22.57
CA HIS A 389 -17.61 -18.73 22.11
C HIS A 389 -18.75 -18.78 23.13
N THR A 390 -19.49 -17.68 23.25
CA THR A 390 -20.58 -17.55 24.22
C THR A 390 -21.80 -18.44 23.86
N PRO A 391 -22.63 -18.82 24.84
CA PRO A 391 -23.90 -19.49 24.57
C PRO A 391 -24.82 -18.68 23.65
N ALA A 392 -24.75 -17.35 23.71
CA ALA A 392 -25.51 -16.46 22.83
C ALA A 392 -25.05 -16.61 21.38
N GLY A 393 -23.74 -16.54 21.10
CA GLY A 393 -23.21 -16.73 19.74
C GLY A 393 -23.56 -18.07 19.13
N LYS A 394 -23.53 -19.15 19.93
CA LYS A 394 -23.98 -20.48 19.49
C LYS A 394 -25.47 -20.50 19.17
N LYS A 395 -26.30 -19.85 19.99
CA LYS A 395 -27.75 -19.76 19.77
C LYS A 395 -28.10 -19.00 18.48
N PHE A 396 -27.32 -17.98 18.13
CA PHE A 396 -27.50 -17.21 16.89
C PHE A 396 -26.78 -17.81 15.68
N ASN A 397 -26.15 -18.99 15.81
CA ASN A 397 -25.38 -19.65 14.76
C ASN A 397 -24.26 -18.75 14.19
N ASP A 398 -23.68 -17.92 15.05
CA ASP A 398 -22.72 -16.90 14.67
C ASP A 398 -21.26 -17.38 14.78
N THR A 399 -20.98 -18.26 15.75
CA THR A 399 -19.62 -18.64 16.13
C THR A 399 -18.74 -19.11 14.98
N ASP A 400 -19.25 -19.98 14.10
CA ASP A 400 -18.46 -20.52 12.98
C ASP A 400 -18.20 -19.45 11.89
N ARG A 401 -19.19 -18.58 11.66
CA ARG A 401 -19.08 -17.46 10.72
C ARG A 401 -18.07 -16.42 11.23
N ALA A 402 -18.21 -16.02 12.49
CA ALA A 402 -17.31 -15.11 13.17
C ALA A 402 -15.88 -15.67 13.22
N GLU A 403 -15.71 -16.97 13.46
CA GLU A 403 -14.41 -17.63 13.39
C GLU A 403 -13.77 -17.49 12.00
N ALA A 404 -14.52 -17.74 10.92
CA ALA A 404 -13.99 -17.59 9.56
C ALA A 404 -13.56 -16.15 9.26
N GLN A 405 -14.38 -15.17 9.68
CA GLN A 405 -14.05 -13.75 9.58
C GLN A 405 -12.76 -13.44 10.35
N TYR A 406 -12.67 -13.83 11.61
CA TYR A 406 -11.54 -13.47 12.46
C TYR A 406 -10.25 -14.19 12.13
N ARG A 407 -10.30 -15.39 11.55
CA ARG A 407 -9.12 -16.05 10.98
C ARG A 407 -8.58 -15.29 9.77
N THR A 408 -9.46 -14.73 8.94
CA THR A 408 -9.08 -13.89 7.80
C THR A 408 -8.53 -12.55 8.28
N LEU A 409 -9.19 -11.93 9.26
CA LEU A 409 -8.80 -10.65 9.84
C LEU A 409 -7.40 -10.70 10.49
N SER A 410 -7.12 -11.77 11.22
CA SER A 410 -5.85 -11.99 11.94
C SER A 410 -4.84 -12.83 11.15
N ALA A 411 -5.03 -12.97 9.83
CA ALA A 411 -4.04 -13.58 8.97
C ALA A 411 -2.74 -12.79 9.05
N PHE A 412 -1.62 -13.47 9.33
CA PHE A 412 -0.31 -12.84 9.39
C PHE A 412 0.60 -13.54 8.38
N PRO A 413 1.41 -12.79 7.62
CA PRO A 413 2.27 -13.35 6.59
C PRO A 413 3.10 -14.53 7.09
N ASN A 414 3.16 -15.59 6.29
CA ASN A 414 4.01 -16.75 6.50
C ASN A 414 3.68 -17.59 7.74
N THR A 415 2.55 -17.36 8.43
CA THR A 415 2.12 -18.16 9.58
C THR A 415 0.60 -18.40 9.62
N SER A 416 0.16 -19.21 10.58
CA SER A 416 -1.26 -19.39 10.90
C SER A 416 -1.86 -18.12 11.49
N SER A 417 -3.18 -17.95 11.36
CA SER A 417 -3.84 -16.77 11.89
C SER A 417 -3.65 -16.58 13.40
N LEU A 418 -3.55 -15.32 13.81
CA LEU A 418 -3.41 -14.89 15.20
C LEU A 418 -4.79 -14.88 15.91
N TYR A 419 -5.59 -15.90 15.63
CA TYR A 419 -6.93 -16.13 16.20
C TYR A 419 -6.87 -17.08 17.39
N TYR A 420 -7.59 -16.72 18.46
CA TYR A 420 -7.60 -17.41 19.75
C TYR A 420 -9.07 -17.59 20.20
N PRO A 421 -9.68 -18.76 19.95
CA PRO A 421 -11.01 -19.06 20.46
C PRO A 421 -10.97 -19.32 21.97
N VAL A 422 -11.97 -18.86 22.70
CA VAL A 422 -12.14 -19.09 24.13
C VAL A 422 -13.48 -19.76 24.38
N GLY A 423 -13.51 -20.85 25.17
CA GLY A 423 -14.75 -21.58 25.45
C GLY A 423 -15.11 -22.70 24.49
N ASN A 424 -14.14 -23.19 23.70
CA ASN A 424 -14.32 -24.32 22.79
C ASN A 424 -14.22 -25.72 23.46
N GLY A 425 -14.12 -25.79 24.81
CA GLY A 425 -13.83 -27.01 25.57
C GLY A 425 -14.77 -27.28 26.76
N THR A 426 -14.37 -28.20 27.65
CA THR A 426 -15.11 -28.73 28.83
C THR A 426 -15.06 -27.86 30.09
N SER A 427 -14.52 -26.65 30.01
CA SER A 427 -14.48 -25.70 31.14
C SER A 427 -15.86 -25.09 31.34
N ASP A 428 -16.42 -25.23 32.55
CA ASP A 428 -17.70 -24.60 32.91
C ASP A 428 -17.56 -23.06 33.13
N ASN A 429 -16.35 -22.48 32.98
CA ASN A 429 -16.09 -21.08 33.30
C ASN A 429 -15.32 -20.34 32.19
N LEU A 430 -16.09 -19.78 31.25
CA LEU A 430 -15.61 -18.96 30.13
C LEU A 430 -14.78 -17.74 30.56
N THR A 431 -15.09 -17.13 31.71
CA THR A 431 -14.37 -15.96 32.24
C THR A 431 -12.95 -16.33 32.67
N ASN A 432 -12.76 -17.51 33.26
CA ASN A 432 -11.43 -18.00 33.65
C ASN A 432 -10.57 -18.33 32.43
N ASP A 433 -11.15 -18.99 31.42
CA ASP A 433 -10.45 -19.31 30.18
C ASP A 433 -10.02 -18.04 29.45
N PHE A 434 -10.90 -17.04 29.39
CA PHE A 434 -10.59 -15.73 28.83
C PHE A 434 -9.41 -15.07 29.55
N ASN A 435 -9.46 -15.01 30.88
CA ASN A 435 -8.38 -14.43 31.68
C ASN A 435 -7.05 -15.14 31.42
N LEU A 436 -7.06 -16.47 31.31
CA LEU A 436 -5.86 -17.24 30.99
C LEU A 436 -5.27 -16.84 29.63
N VAL A 437 -6.10 -16.79 28.58
CA VAL A 437 -5.67 -16.46 27.22
C VAL A 437 -5.13 -15.04 27.13
N VAL A 438 -5.82 -14.04 27.72
CA VAL A 438 -5.37 -12.64 27.73
C VAL A 438 -4.02 -12.50 28.43
N ARG A 439 -3.85 -13.13 29.60
CA ARG A 439 -2.59 -13.08 30.35
C ARG A 439 -1.45 -13.77 29.60
N GLN A 440 -1.69 -14.95 29.04
CA GLN A 440 -0.68 -15.67 28.26
C GLN A 440 -0.24 -14.89 27.02
N LEU A 441 -1.21 -14.36 26.26
CA LEU A 441 -0.91 -13.61 25.03
C LEU A 441 -0.14 -12.33 25.33
N THR A 442 -0.60 -11.56 26.31
CA THR A 442 0.08 -10.32 26.69
C THR A 442 1.48 -10.59 27.23
N GLN A 443 1.66 -11.63 28.06
CA GLN A 443 2.98 -12.02 28.56
C GLN A 443 3.92 -12.49 27.43
N ALA A 444 3.38 -13.17 26.40
CA ALA A 444 4.16 -13.57 25.24
C ALA A 444 4.64 -12.33 24.46
N ILE A 445 3.75 -11.35 24.21
CA ILE A 445 4.10 -10.08 23.54
C ILE A 445 5.16 -9.30 24.34
N LEU A 446 5.04 -9.23 25.67
CA LEU A 446 6.03 -8.58 26.52
C LEU A 446 7.38 -9.28 26.48
N THR A 447 7.40 -10.61 26.52
CA THR A 447 8.63 -11.41 26.39
C THR A 447 9.31 -11.13 25.05
N GLN A 448 8.56 -11.09 23.95
CA GLN A 448 9.10 -10.72 22.62
C GLN A 448 9.70 -9.32 22.61
N ALA A 449 8.98 -8.32 23.12
CA ALA A 449 9.49 -6.96 23.22
C ALA A 449 10.80 -6.88 24.04
N SER A 450 10.93 -7.73 25.07
CA SER A 450 12.14 -7.86 25.90
C SER A 450 13.32 -8.44 25.11
N HIS A 451 13.07 -9.47 24.30
CA HIS A 451 14.09 -10.08 23.44
C HIS A 451 14.56 -9.10 22.36
N ILE A 452 13.63 -8.40 21.70
CA ILE A 452 13.94 -7.47 20.60
C ILE A 452 14.74 -6.26 21.11
N SER A 453 14.40 -5.76 22.30
CA SER A 453 15.13 -4.65 22.92
C SER A 453 16.53 -5.04 23.44
N GLY A 454 16.92 -6.31 23.35
CA GLY A 454 18.24 -6.80 23.78
C GLY A 454 18.41 -6.92 25.30
N GLN A 455 17.31 -6.87 26.07
CA GLN A 455 17.33 -7.04 27.52
C GLN A 455 17.47 -8.51 27.95
N HIS A 456 17.17 -9.45 27.05
CA HIS A 456 17.61 -10.85 27.14
C HIS A 456 18.66 -11.07 26.04
N GLY A 457 19.85 -11.54 26.42
CA GLY A 457 21.04 -11.57 25.55
C GLY A 457 20.81 -12.20 24.17
N SER A 458 21.61 -11.75 23.20
CA SER A 458 21.60 -12.13 21.78
C SER A 458 21.45 -13.64 21.56
N GLN A 459 20.22 -14.13 21.47
CA GLN A 459 19.97 -15.37 20.77
C GLN A 459 19.85 -15.05 19.28
N THR A 460 20.69 -15.75 18.54
CA THR A 460 20.85 -15.72 17.08
C THR A 460 19.51 -15.58 16.36
N THR A 461 19.51 -14.78 15.30
CA THR A 461 18.47 -14.85 14.26
C THR A 461 18.25 -16.33 13.94
N PRO A 462 17.01 -16.85 14.00
CA PRO A 462 16.77 -18.20 13.53
C PRO A 462 17.24 -18.28 12.07
N GLU A 463 18.30 -19.04 11.80
CA GLU A 463 18.67 -19.41 10.44
C GLU A 463 17.65 -20.47 9.99
N GLY A 464 16.58 -20.00 9.33
CA GLY A 464 15.55 -20.84 8.72
C GLY A 464 14.11 -20.45 9.10
N PRO A 465 13.11 -20.99 8.38
CA PRO A 465 11.70 -20.74 8.64
C PRO A 465 11.25 -21.41 9.96
N SER A 466 10.84 -20.62 10.96
CA SER A 466 10.06 -21.10 12.11
C SER A 466 8.60 -21.29 11.71
N ASN A 467 7.87 -22.20 12.36
CA ASN A 467 6.43 -22.41 12.14
C ASN A 467 5.56 -21.99 13.34
N ASP A 468 6.16 -21.54 14.44
CA ASP A 468 5.40 -20.95 15.55
C ASP A 468 4.95 -19.53 15.19
N ARG A 469 3.64 -19.28 15.23
CA ARG A 469 3.06 -17.96 14.93
C ARG A 469 3.62 -16.84 15.78
N MET A 470 3.89 -17.09 17.07
CA MET A 470 4.48 -16.08 17.94
C MET A 470 5.93 -15.80 17.54
N ALA A 471 6.71 -16.83 17.22
CA ALA A 471 8.10 -16.68 16.78
C ALA A 471 8.21 -15.92 15.45
N ILE A 472 7.27 -16.13 14.52
CA ILE A 472 7.23 -15.39 13.25
C ILE A 472 6.90 -13.91 13.49
N VAL A 473 5.94 -13.60 14.37
CA VAL A 473 5.64 -12.21 14.76
C VAL A 473 6.86 -11.55 15.42
N GLU A 474 7.54 -12.26 16.34
CA GLU A 474 8.77 -11.76 16.97
C GLU A 474 9.86 -11.48 15.92
N GLN A 475 10.08 -12.42 15.00
CA GLN A 475 11.05 -12.27 13.92
C GLN A 475 10.71 -11.06 13.04
N ALA A 476 9.45 -10.87 12.67
CA ALA A 476 9.01 -9.72 11.88
C ALA A 476 9.31 -8.39 12.60
N MET A 477 8.93 -8.27 13.87
CA MET A 477 9.16 -7.06 14.67
C MET A 477 10.65 -6.80 14.90
N ARG A 478 11.45 -7.85 15.08
CA ARG A 478 12.91 -7.75 15.18
C ARG A 478 13.55 -7.24 13.88
N LEU A 479 13.18 -7.83 12.74
CA LEU A 479 13.70 -7.41 11.43
C LEU A 479 13.37 -5.95 11.14
N ARG A 480 12.18 -5.49 11.51
CA ARG A 480 11.76 -4.09 11.43
C ARG A 480 12.59 -3.17 12.31
N TYR A 481 12.79 -3.55 13.58
CA TYR A 481 13.63 -2.76 14.49
C TYR A 481 15.07 -2.65 13.98
N ILE A 482 15.67 -3.77 13.55
CA ILE A 482 17.02 -3.77 12.96
C ILE A 482 17.06 -2.88 11.71
N GLY A 483 16.09 -3.04 10.81
CA GLY A 483 15.99 -2.25 9.59
C GLY A 483 15.90 -0.75 9.85
N GLN A 484 15.08 -0.32 10.81
CA GLN A 484 14.99 1.09 11.19
C GLN A 484 16.22 1.59 11.94
N ARG A 485 16.84 0.76 12.79
CA ARG A 485 18.05 1.09 13.53
C ARG A 485 19.24 1.30 12.60
N ASP A 486 19.35 0.44 11.60
CA ASP A 486 20.48 0.41 10.67
C ASP A 486 20.21 1.20 9.38
N ASN A 487 19.05 1.86 9.28
CA ASN A 487 18.60 2.62 8.11
C ASN A 487 18.67 1.76 6.83
N ALA A 488 18.16 0.53 6.92
CA ALA A 488 18.30 -0.48 5.89
C ALA A 488 17.70 0.00 4.56
N SER A 489 18.49 -0.17 3.50
CA SER A 489 18.15 0.23 2.14
C SER A 489 18.50 -0.89 1.16
N LEU A 490 17.90 -0.83 -0.03
CA LEU A 490 18.29 -1.73 -1.11
C LEU A 490 19.78 -1.51 -1.48
N PRO A 491 20.55 -2.55 -1.80
CA PRO A 491 21.88 -2.41 -2.39
C PRO A 491 21.86 -1.55 -3.66
N PRO A 492 22.98 -0.89 -4.03
CA PRO A 492 22.99 0.11 -5.11
C PRO A 492 22.67 -0.42 -6.50
N MET A 493 22.80 -1.73 -6.74
CA MET A 493 22.40 -2.35 -8.00
C MET A 493 22.07 -3.82 -7.79
N ILE A 494 20.83 -4.18 -8.08
CA ILE A 494 20.38 -5.55 -8.25
C ILE A 494 19.86 -5.62 -9.67
N GLU A 495 20.48 -6.40 -10.54
CA GLU A 495 19.84 -6.84 -11.78
C GLU A 495 19.90 -8.36 -11.78
N GLY A 496 18.75 -9.00 -11.95
CA GLY A 496 18.69 -10.45 -11.91
C GLY A 496 17.31 -11.03 -12.13
N TYR A 497 17.29 -12.34 -12.26
CA TYR A 497 16.11 -13.17 -12.43
C TYR A 497 15.73 -13.79 -11.08
N VAL A 498 14.44 -13.78 -10.77
CA VAL A 498 13.95 -14.20 -9.45
C VAL A 498 12.52 -14.74 -9.53
N ALA A 499 12.23 -15.77 -8.75
CA ALA A 499 10.89 -16.28 -8.54
C ALA A 499 10.09 -15.44 -7.55
N SER A 500 8.79 -15.34 -7.79
CA SER A 500 7.81 -14.79 -6.83
C SER A 500 7.68 -15.61 -5.54
N THR A 501 8.21 -16.84 -5.49
CA THR A 501 8.14 -17.76 -4.35
C THR A 501 9.53 -18.15 -3.84
N ASP A 502 9.66 -18.34 -2.53
CA ASP A 502 10.86 -18.88 -1.88
C ASP A 502 10.97 -20.39 -2.17
N PRO A 503 12.02 -20.87 -2.86
CA PRO A 503 12.21 -22.30 -3.12
C PRO A 503 12.38 -23.16 -1.85
N VAL A 504 12.73 -22.55 -0.70
CA VAL A 504 12.92 -23.27 0.56
C VAL A 504 11.60 -23.48 1.30
N SER A 505 10.77 -22.44 1.43
CA SER A 505 9.53 -22.50 2.21
C SER A 505 8.26 -22.57 1.36
N ASN A 506 8.36 -22.38 0.05
CA ASN A 506 7.26 -22.20 -0.90
C ASN A 506 6.29 -21.06 -0.51
N LYS A 507 6.81 -20.01 0.13
CA LYS A 507 6.04 -18.82 0.53
C LYS A 507 6.34 -17.69 -0.44
N THR A 508 5.46 -16.71 -0.57
CA THR A 508 5.71 -15.54 -1.44
C THR A 508 6.97 -14.80 -1.00
N ALA A 509 7.92 -14.66 -1.92
CA ALA A 509 9.15 -13.88 -1.73
C ALA A 509 8.99 -12.45 -2.26
N LEU A 510 8.31 -12.30 -3.40
CA LEU A 510 8.09 -11.02 -4.07
C LEU A 510 6.62 -10.89 -4.47
N ARG A 511 6.05 -9.72 -4.18
CA ARG A 511 4.72 -9.28 -4.62
C ARG A 511 4.86 -8.36 -5.83
N VAL A 512 3.91 -8.44 -6.75
CA VAL A 512 3.82 -7.52 -7.88
C VAL A 512 2.88 -6.39 -7.51
N ASN A 513 3.35 -5.17 -7.71
CA ASN A 513 2.57 -3.97 -7.48
C ASN A 513 2.58 -3.09 -8.73
N LEU A 514 1.53 -2.30 -8.89
CA LEU A 514 1.44 -1.22 -9.85
C LEU A 514 1.77 0.11 -9.17
N LEU A 515 2.67 0.89 -9.76
CA LEU A 515 2.86 2.29 -9.36
C LEU A 515 1.79 3.17 -10.02
N MET A 516 0.81 3.59 -9.23
CA MET A 516 -0.29 4.48 -9.64
C MET A 516 0.02 5.92 -9.25
N LYS A 517 -0.26 6.88 -10.13
CA LYS A 517 -0.10 8.31 -9.80
C LYS A 517 -1.25 8.82 -8.94
N ARG A 518 -1.01 9.90 -8.20
CA ARG A 518 -2.01 10.51 -7.33
C ARG A 518 -3.22 11.00 -8.11
N ASN A 519 -2.98 11.71 -9.21
CA ASN A 519 -4.07 12.17 -10.09
C ASN A 519 -4.87 11.01 -10.70
N GLU A 520 -4.22 9.90 -11.06
CA GLU A 520 -4.88 8.72 -11.63
C GLU A 520 -5.79 8.04 -10.61
N MET A 521 -5.29 7.84 -9.39
CA MET A 521 -6.06 7.26 -8.29
C MET A 521 -7.27 8.14 -7.92
N SER A 522 -7.04 9.46 -7.79
CA SER A 522 -8.08 10.42 -7.39
C SER A 522 -9.20 10.55 -8.42
N ASN A 523 -8.83 10.64 -9.69
CA ASN A 523 -9.79 10.72 -10.78
C ASN A 523 -10.60 9.43 -10.90
N LEU A 524 -9.97 8.27 -10.71
CA LEU A 524 -10.67 6.98 -10.71
C LEU A 524 -11.65 6.89 -9.54
N ALA A 525 -11.21 7.16 -8.30
CA ALA A 525 -12.07 7.14 -7.12
C ALA A 525 -13.27 8.08 -7.26
N SER A 526 -13.04 9.34 -7.66
CA SER A 526 -14.10 10.34 -7.85
C SER A 526 -15.09 9.96 -8.94
N SER A 527 -14.60 9.35 -10.04
CA SER A 527 -15.45 8.88 -11.14
C SER A 527 -16.32 7.71 -10.70
N LEU A 528 -15.75 6.73 -9.98
CA LEU A 528 -16.48 5.59 -9.45
C LEU A 528 -17.54 6.01 -8.44
N GLU A 529 -17.21 6.95 -7.54
CA GLU A 529 -18.15 7.51 -6.56
C GLU A 529 -19.34 8.19 -7.24
N THR A 530 -19.07 9.04 -8.23
CA THR A 530 -20.14 9.71 -9.01
C THR A 530 -21.06 8.71 -9.73
N ILE A 531 -20.48 7.64 -10.30
CA ILE A 531 -21.24 6.61 -11.03
C ILE A 531 -22.11 5.81 -10.07
N LEU A 532 -21.54 5.44 -8.92
CA LEU A 532 -22.23 4.71 -7.88
C LEU A 532 -23.41 5.50 -7.32
N ASP A 533 -23.20 6.76 -6.93
CA ASP A 533 -24.25 7.63 -6.38
C ASP A 533 -25.43 7.77 -7.35
N GLN A 534 -25.15 7.93 -8.65
CA GLN A 534 -26.18 8.03 -9.68
C GLN A 534 -26.91 6.70 -9.92
N GLY A 535 -26.20 5.58 -9.82
CA GLY A 535 -26.78 4.24 -9.88
C GLY A 535 -27.74 3.97 -8.72
N GLU A 536 -27.32 4.25 -7.49
CA GLU A 536 -28.12 4.04 -6.28
C GLU A 536 -29.37 4.92 -6.23
N GLN A 537 -29.26 6.16 -6.72
CA GLN A 537 -30.41 7.07 -6.81
C GLN A 537 -31.39 6.71 -7.94
N SER A 538 -31.20 5.56 -8.61
CA SER A 538 -31.97 5.12 -9.79
C SER A 538 -32.02 6.17 -10.90
N GLN A 539 -31.00 7.02 -10.98
CA GLN A 539 -30.88 8.07 -12.00
C GLN A 539 -30.27 7.55 -13.30
N LEU A 540 -29.70 6.33 -13.27
CA LEU A 540 -29.13 5.66 -14.43
C LEU A 540 -29.86 4.34 -14.70
N ALA A 541 -30.18 4.10 -15.98
CA ALA A 541 -30.55 2.76 -16.42
C ALA A 541 -29.35 1.80 -16.27
N PRO A 542 -29.56 0.49 -16.02
CA PRO A 542 -28.47 -0.48 -15.82
C PRO A 542 -27.42 -0.48 -16.94
N GLU A 543 -27.83 -0.33 -18.20
CA GLU A 543 -26.92 -0.27 -19.34
C GLU A 543 -26.08 1.00 -19.33
N GLN A 544 -26.68 2.14 -18.95
CA GLN A 544 -25.98 3.42 -18.86
C GLN A 544 -25.00 3.43 -17.68
N PHE A 545 -25.34 2.76 -16.58
CA PHE A 545 -24.44 2.56 -15.45
C PHE A 545 -23.17 1.81 -15.89
N PHE A 546 -23.34 0.65 -16.54
CA PHE A 546 -22.20 -0.15 -17.01
C PHE A 546 -21.34 0.59 -18.04
N GLN A 547 -21.96 1.30 -19.00
CA GLN A 547 -21.22 2.12 -19.96
C GLN A 547 -20.36 3.18 -19.26
N ARG A 548 -20.91 3.89 -18.26
CA ARG A 548 -20.13 4.88 -17.50
C ARG A 548 -18.99 4.24 -16.71
N LEU A 549 -19.21 3.05 -16.17
CA LEU A 549 -18.16 2.27 -15.51
C LEU A 549 -17.02 1.95 -16.50
N GLN A 550 -17.36 1.50 -17.72
CA GLN A 550 -16.37 1.32 -18.80
C GLN A 550 -15.60 2.62 -19.11
N PHE A 551 -16.29 3.76 -19.23
CA PHE A 551 -15.64 5.06 -19.45
C PHE A 551 -14.69 5.44 -18.31
N ALA A 552 -15.06 5.24 -17.04
CA ALA A 552 -14.18 5.55 -15.91
C ALA A 552 -12.91 4.71 -15.90
N PHE A 553 -13.03 3.41 -16.20
CA PHE A 553 -11.89 2.49 -16.31
C PHE A 553 -10.97 2.86 -17.47
N ALA A 554 -11.53 3.10 -18.66
CA ALA A 554 -10.78 3.50 -19.85
C ALA A 554 -10.08 4.87 -19.67
N ALA A 555 -10.74 5.83 -19.02
CA ALA A 555 -10.17 7.14 -18.70
C ALA A 555 -9.03 7.04 -17.67
N SER A 556 -9.17 6.19 -16.66
CA SER A 556 -8.13 5.91 -15.67
C SER A 556 -6.90 5.24 -16.29
N ALA A 557 -7.12 4.30 -17.22
CA ALA A 557 -6.06 3.72 -18.05
C ALA A 557 -5.50 4.69 -19.11
N ARG A 558 -6.02 5.93 -19.16
CA ARG A 558 -5.70 6.98 -20.15
C ARG A 558 -5.80 6.51 -21.61
N ASN A 559 -6.74 5.60 -21.90
CA ASN A 559 -7.07 5.16 -23.25
C ASN A 559 -8.55 5.47 -23.57
N PRO A 560 -8.91 6.73 -23.84
CA PRO A 560 -10.27 7.08 -24.27
C PRO A 560 -10.64 6.45 -25.63
N ASP A 561 -9.65 6.12 -26.46
CA ASP A 561 -9.85 5.47 -27.77
C ASP A 561 -10.21 3.97 -27.65
N ALA A 562 -10.05 3.36 -26.47
CA ALA A 562 -10.46 1.97 -26.21
C ALA A 562 -11.96 1.74 -26.46
N LEU A 563 -12.76 2.80 -26.40
CA LEU A 563 -14.20 2.77 -26.60
C LEU A 563 -14.60 3.04 -28.06
N SER A 564 -13.64 3.41 -28.91
CA SER A 564 -13.88 3.80 -30.32
C SER A 564 -13.97 2.60 -31.28
N HIS A 565 -13.71 1.38 -30.80
CA HIS A 565 -13.93 0.16 -31.59
C HIS A 565 -15.40 -0.24 -31.46
N ASP A 566 -16.25 0.43 -32.24
CA ASP A 566 -17.68 0.15 -32.40
C ASP A 566 -17.90 -1.32 -32.82
N GLY A 567 -18.00 -2.20 -31.83
CA GLY A 567 -18.19 -3.64 -32.01
C GLY A 567 -17.65 -4.47 -30.82
N ASP A 568 -16.50 -4.09 -30.25
CA ASP A 568 -15.82 -4.87 -29.21
C ASP A 568 -16.11 -4.37 -27.78
N ALA A 569 -16.48 -3.08 -27.61
CA ALA A 569 -16.79 -2.51 -26.30
C ALA A 569 -18.03 -3.14 -25.62
N ALA A 570 -18.96 -3.70 -26.39
CA ALA A 570 -20.14 -4.41 -25.86
C ALA A 570 -19.82 -5.82 -25.34
N HIS A 571 -18.69 -6.41 -25.76
CA HIS A 571 -18.31 -7.79 -25.45
C HIS A 571 -17.01 -7.91 -24.62
N GLY A 572 -16.23 -6.83 -24.48
CA GLY A 572 -15.03 -6.77 -23.64
C GLY A 572 -15.34 -6.66 -22.14
N THR A 573 -14.43 -7.18 -21.31
CA THR A 573 -14.50 -7.01 -19.85
C THR A 573 -13.97 -5.63 -19.44
N LEU A 574 -14.36 -5.10 -18.28
CA LEU A 574 -13.78 -3.85 -17.75
C LEU A 574 -12.24 -3.90 -17.65
N GLY A 575 -11.69 -5.08 -17.36
CA GLY A 575 -10.26 -5.34 -17.30
C GLY A 575 -9.54 -5.20 -18.64
N SER A 576 -10.23 -5.41 -19.77
CA SER A 576 -9.66 -5.15 -21.10
C SER A 576 -9.41 -3.67 -21.38
N LEU A 577 -10.05 -2.78 -20.60
CA LEU A 577 -9.85 -1.35 -20.63
C LEU A 577 -8.72 -0.91 -19.70
N LEU A 578 -8.24 -1.78 -18.82
CA LEU A 578 -7.03 -1.52 -18.03
C LEU A 578 -5.80 -1.52 -18.95
N PRO A 579 -4.69 -0.87 -18.53
CA PRO A 579 -3.52 -0.73 -19.39
C PRO A 579 -2.98 -2.05 -19.93
N GLU A 580 -2.49 -2.04 -21.18
CA GLU A 580 -1.97 -3.22 -21.92
C GLU A 580 -0.95 -4.04 -21.11
N TYR A 581 -0.23 -3.42 -20.19
CA TYR A 581 0.77 -4.09 -19.36
C TYR A 581 0.23 -5.05 -18.30
N LEU A 582 -1.07 -4.99 -17.96
CA LEU A 582 -1.69 -5.98 -17.08
C LEU A 582 -2.03 -7.27 -17.83
N ASN A 583 -1.94 -7.27 -19.17
CA ASN A 583 -2.17 -8.46 -19.99
C ASN A 583 -1.04 -9.48 -19.76
N GLY A 584 -1.41 -10.70 -19.33
CA GLY A 584 -0.46 -11.80 -19.11
C GLY A 584 0.00 -11.96 -17.66
N LEU A 585 -0.27 -10.99 -16.78
CA LEU A 585 -0.15 -11.18 -15.33
C LEU A 585 -1.33 -12.01 -14.81
N PRO A 586 -1.16 -12.79 -13.73
CA PRO A 586 -2.24 -13.53 -13.08
C PRO A 586 -3.18 -12.59 -12.27
N TYR A 587 -3.64 -11.50 -12.88
CA TYR A 587 -4.55 -10.54 -12.28
C TYR A 587 -6.00 -11.08 -12.32
N ARG A 588 -6.64 -11.12 -11.14
CA ARG A 588 -8.01 -11.65 -10.98
C ARG A 588 -8.86 -10.67 -10.17
N SER A 589 -9.49 -9.71 -10.82
CA SER A 589 -10.58 -8.94 -10.20
C SER A 589 -11.95 -9.37 -10.72
N ARG A 590 -12.93 -9.44 -9.80
CA ARG A 590 -14.34 -9.66 -10.13
C ARG A 590 -14.91 -8.50 -10.95
N ILE A 591 -14.57 -7.27 -10.59
CA ILE A 591 -15.00 -6.07 -11.30
C ILE A 591 -14.31 -6.03 -12.68
N ALA A 592 -13.01 -6.30 -12.77
CA ALA A 592 -12.30 -6.39 -14.05
C ALA A 592 -12.87 -7.47 -15.00
N GLN A 593 -13.50 -8.53 -14.50
CA GLN A 593 -14.12 -9.58 -15.31
C GLN A 593 -15.56 -9.27 -15.72
N LEU A 594 -16.14 -8.17 -15.24
CA LEU A 594 -17.53 -7.82 -15.51
C LEU A 594 -17.71 -7.40 -16.98
N THR A 595 -18.74 -7.94 -17.61
CA THR A 595 -19.24 -7.55 -18.93
C THR A 595 -20.67 -7.03 -18.82
N GLN A 596 -21.16 -6.33 -19.85
CA GLN A 596 -22.54 -5.84 -19.86
C GLN A 596 -23.55 -6.99 -19.81
N GLU A 597 -23.32 -8.05 -20.58
CA GLU A 597 -24.16 -9.25 -20.58
C GLU A 597 -24.18 -9.91 -19.20
N ARG A 598 -23.00 -10.05 -18.56
CA ARG A 598 -22.90 -10.59 -17.21
C ARG A 598 -23.73 -9.72 -16.25
N TRP A 599 -23.49 -8.40 -16.22
CA TRP A 599 -24.20 -7.46 -15.36
C TRP A 599 -25.73 -7.57 -15.47
N ASN A 600 -26.25 -7.63 -16.69
CA ASN A 600 -27.68 -7.73 -16.95
C ASN A 600 -28.28 -9.09 -16.56
N SER A 601 -27.45 -10.14 -16.47
CA SER A 601 -27.87 -11.48 -16.05
C SER A 601 -27.82 -11.70 -14.53
N LEU A 602 -27.15 -10.82 -13.79
CA LEU A 602 -27.02 -10.93 -12.33
C LEU A 602 -28.36 -10.70 -11.64
N SER A 603 -28.58 -11.44 -10.55
CA SER A 603 -29.66 -11.14 -9.61
C SER A 603 -29.41 -9.81 -8.89
N ALA A 604 -30.47 -9.22 -8.31
CA ALA A 604 -30.34 -7.98 -7.53
C ALA A 604 -29.28 -8.09 -6.43
N GLY A 605 -29.22 -9.22 -5.71
CA GLY A 605 -28.22 -9.44 -4.66
C GLY A 605 -26.79 -9.54 -5.19
N GLU A 606 -26.58 -10.09 -6.39
CA GLU A 606 -25.25 -10.13 -7.02
C GLU A 606 -24.83 -8.75 -7.55
N GLN A 607 -25.77 -7.95 -8.05
CA GLN A 607 -25.51 -6.55 -8.42
C GLN A 607 -25.13 -5.73 -7.19
N ASP A 608 -25.88 -5.87 -6.09
CA ASP A 608 -25.58 -5.21 -4.81
C ASP A 608 -24.19 -5.59 -4.29
N ALA A 609 -23.77 -6.85 -4.46
CA ALA A 609 -22.42 -7.30 -4.10
C ALA A 609 -21.32 -6.58 -4.90
N ILE A 610 -21.50 -6.40 -6.20
CA ILE A 610 -20.55 -5.65 -7.04
C ILE A 610 -20.53 -4.17 -6.68
N LEU A 611 -21.70 -3.56 -6.42
CA LEU A 611 -21.77 -2.15 -6.00
C LEU A 611 -21.05 -1.94 -4.67
N SER A 612 -21.15 -2.90 -3.75
CA SER A 612 -20.42 -2.87 -2.49
C SER A 612 -18.91 -3.08 -2.67
N ASP A 613 -18.48 -4.01 -3.53
CA ASP A 613 -17.07 -4.16 -3.90
C ASP A 613 -16.50 -2.83 -4.44
N LEU A 614 -17.27 -2.11 -5.26
CA LEU A 614 -16.91 -0.78 -5.76
C LEU A 614 -16.83 0.26 -4.63
N ARG A 615 -17.76 0.27 -3.67
CA ARG A 615 -17.67 1.13 -2.47
C ARG A 615 -16.41 0.86 -1.67
N ALA A 616 -16.12 -0.41 -1.38
CA ALA A 616 -14.94 -0.82 -0.63
C ALA A 616 -13.65 -0.39 -1.36
N LEU A 617 -13.62 -0.48 -2.69
CA LEU A 617 -12.50 0.00 -3.51
C LEU A 617 -12.34 1.53 -3.41
N ILE A 618 -13.42 2.30 -3.50
CA ILE A 618 -13.41 3.76 -3.35
C ILE A 618 -12.85 4.14 -1.97
N GLU A 619 -13.36 3.55 -0.90
CA GLU A 619 -12.90 3.82 0.46
C GLU A 619 -11.43 3.41 0.65
N ARG A 620 -10.98 2.32 0.01
CA ARG A 620 -9.57 1.93 0.00
C ARG A 620 -8.68 2.96 -0.68
N TYR A 621 -9.11 3.53 -1.80
CA TYR A 621 -8.35 4.59 -2.48
C TYR A 621 -8.32 5.88 -1.68
N LYS A 622 -9.41 6.27 -1.03
CA LYS A 622 -9.41 7.40 -0.08
C LYS A 622 -8.40 7.18 1.06
N LEU A 623 -8.29 5.96 1.59
CA LEU A 623 -7.27 5.62 2.58
C LEU A 623 -5.84 5.79 2.02
N TYR A 624 -5.59 5.37 0.77
CA TYR A 624 -4.28 5.52 0.14
C TYR A 624 -3.93 6.99 -0.15
N GLU A 625 -4.90 7.79 -0.57
CA GLU A 625 -4.72 9.23 -0.76
C GLU A 625 -4.40 9.98 0.53
N SER A 626 -4.94 9.51 1.66
CA SER A 626 -4.68 10.09 2.99
C SER A 626 -3.33 9.70 3.59
N ASP A 627 -2.66 8.66 3.05
CA ASP A 627 -1.36 8.19 3.52
C ASP A 627 -0.22 9.04 2.96
N THR A 628 0.05 10.18 3.60
CA THR A 628 1.03 11.17 3.12
C THR A 628 2.44 10.62 2.93
N ASP A 629 2.81 9.60 3.71
CA ASP A 629 4.17 9.05 3.71
C ASP A 629 4.38 7.98 2.63
N GLY A 630 3.32 7.49 1.99
CA GLY A 630 3.40 6.47 0.94
C GLY A 630 3.50 7.02 -0.49
N TRP A 631 3.47 8.35 -0.67
CA TRP A 631 3.57 9.01 -1.97
C TRP A 631 4.99 9.44 -2.28
N HIS A 632 5.58 8.89 -3.34
CA HIS A 632 6.99 9.11 -3.68
C HIS A 632 7.18 9.67 -5.08
N SER A 633 8.18 10.54 -5.24
CA SER A 633 8.59 11.05 -6.55
C SER A 633 9.57 10.10 -7.21
N ILE A 634 9.27 9.66 -8.44
CA ILE A 634 10.15 8.79 -9.24
C ILE A 634 10.83 9.52 -10.39
N ASN A 635 10.53 10.79 -10.62
CA ASN A 635 11.14 11.63 -11.66
C ASN A 635 11.96 12.80 -11.07
N GLY A 636 12.14 12.84 -9.75
CA GLY A 636 12.83 13.92 -9.05
C GLY A 636 12.08 15.25 -9.05
N GLY A 637 10.84 15.28 -9.56
CA GLY A 637 9.96 16.45 -9.54
C GLY A 637 9.24 16.61 -8.20
N ASN A 638 8.79 17.84 -7.93
CA ASN A 638 8.00 18.20 -6.75
C ASN A 638 6.48 18.25 -7.03
N ASP A 639 6.06 17.77 -8.20
CA ASP A 639 4.65 17.74 -8.55
C ASP A 639 3.93 16.62 -7.79
N GLU A 640 3.05 17.01 -6.85
CA GLU A 640 2.29 16.09 -6.01
C GLU A 640 1.36 15.17 -6.81
N ASP A 641 0.87 15.64 -7.96
CA ASP A 641 -0.06 14.87 -8.81
C ASP A 641 0.65 13.74 -9.56
N GLU A 642 1.96 13.88 -9.75
CA GLU A 642 2.83 12.94 -10.48
C GLU A 642 3.58 11.99 -9.55
N LYS A 643 3.48 12.18 -8.22
CA LYS A 643 3.95 11.20 -7.25
C LYS A 643 3.19 9.89 -7.42
N VAL A 644 3.90 8.80 -7.15
CA VAL A 644 3.37 7.44 -7.27
C VAL A 644 3.17 6.80 -5.91
N TYR A 645 2.17 5.93 -5.86
CA TYR A 645 1.86 5.06 -4.74
C TYR A 645 1.90 3.61 -5.23
N SER A 646 2.46 2.71 -4.40
CA SER A 646 2.58 1.30 -4.73
C SER A 646 1.30 0.53 -4.37
N VAL A 647 0.52 0.16 -5.38
CA VAL A 647 -0.78 -0.54 -5.24
C VAL A 647 -0.61 -2.02 -5.58
N GLY A 648 -0.99 -2.91 -4.67
CA GLY A 648 -0.94 -4.36 -4.93
C GLY A 648 -1.90 -4.76 -6.04
N LEU A 649 -1.61 -5.83 -6.79
CA LEU A 649 -2.51 -6.30 -7.85
C LEU A 649 -3.93 -6.59 -7.34
N ASP A 650 -4.09 -7.11 -6.12
CA ASP A 650 -5.40 -7.41 -5.52
C ASP A 650 -6.21 -6.15 -5.12
N ASP A 651 -5.59 -4.98 -5.18
CA ASP A 651 -6.23 -3.68 -4.93
C ASP A 651 -6.58 -2.94 -6.23
N LEU A 652 -6.32 -3.56 -7.38
CA LEU A 652 -6.70 -3.00 -8.66
C LEU A 652 -8.18 -3.29 -8.97
N PRO A 653 -8.85 -2.39 -9.69
CA PRO A 653 -10.28 -2.44 -9.97
C PRO A 653 -10.67 -3.61 -10.88
#